data_AF-A0A8H6GB50-F1
#
_entry.id   AF-A0A8H6GB50-F1
#
_cell.length_a   1.000
_cell.length_b   1.000
_cell.length_c   1.000
_cell.angle_alpha   90.00
_cell.angle_beta   90.00
_cell.angle_gamma   90.00
#
_symmetry.space_group_name_H-M   'P 1'
#
loop_
_entity.id
_entity.type
_entity.pdbx_description
1 polymer ?
#
loop_
_entity_poly.entity_id
_entity_poly.type
_entity_poly.pdbx_seq_one_letter_code
_entity_poly.pdbx_strand_id
1 'polypeptide(L)'
;MATTGMPVKDLPATFRDEITVTNRLGLEYIWIDALCIIQLDAEDWSLHSVTMAKVYSYSAITLAAAASSDAHGGLFRERNPASINGAKVNLKWPSHELEGEFYLVPTDPWEKAVANSPLLKRAWVFQERLLSRGTVYFAHDMLYWECGELYASELYPEAGPWDLQYRYKRFDVADRLPSGVQSVEDYRFKHVYTELLTRELNAEKTVTDEEMFLYVWASVVAQYSVGKLSKETDKLIAIDGVAEQLTRIVPREQYLKGLWKQENLSLSLLWRTETEEEPPSTRVAPSWSWASVYTPVDFNFLFRAQTEPKVVTKVIDIITPYNEPESLEISRPPALVLQGPLTEVRFRSASRSALGPLHSNWWKSHNTIRNRIKFLKPLDLTPRLQEITVCNTKIEPRGTNKNVHAVKERGFWTICAQYGPHLTTKGIAAVICWVGIQALLYCLLPGEQHQGQLTPAGYLLNYKINGLSAWIVTHLLYGVLSWLGILDPGFIPRNWSSLIGAMNLAGFVISALALVKAYVMPTHPEDRKFSGSFLYDFFMGIELNPRLGENFDLKLFSNGRAGMMVWTLIDFSNMAYQYQNQGYVEPSLILVTALQTLYVVDFFINESWYLRTIDVKFDHYGFYLSWGCFCFLPTTYTIQGQYLGRYPSSAPTPYLAFFFTLGVAGYIIFRCVNHQKEIVRRTGGKCTIWAVGGDGLGTRITWAI
;
A
#
# COMPACT_ATOMS: atom_id res chain seq x y z
N MET A 1 18.39 29.79 43.65
CA MET A 1 19.80 29.38 43.82
C MET A 1 20.64 30.62 44.07
N ALA A 2 21.73 30.49 44.81
CA ALA A 2 22.65 31.60 45.04
C ALA A 2 23.40 31.94 43.75
N THR A 3 23.53 33.24 43.43
CA THR A 3 24.32 33.79 42.32
C THR A 3 25.84 33.71 42.55
N THR A 4 26.25 32.95 43.57
CA THR A 4 27.64 32.72 43.99
C THR A 4 27.97 31.23 43.89
N GLY A 5 29.13 30.89 43.32
CA GLY A 5 29.55 29.49 43.10
C GLY A 5 29.52 28.62 44.36
N MET A 6 29.19 27.34 44.19
CA MET A 6 29.10 26.35 45.28
C MET A 6 30.37 25.47 45.34
N PRO A 7 30.93 25.17 46.52
CA PRO A 7 32.05 24.23 46.63
C PRO A 7 31.67 22.81 46.19
N VAL A 8 32.53 22.14 45.42
CA VAL A 8 32.27 20.80 44.89
C VAL A 8 31.93 19.77 45.98
N LYS A 9 32.58 19.86 47.15
CA LYS A 9 32.33 18.97 48.29
C LYS A 9 30.88 18.98 48.79
N ASP A 10 30.16 20.10 48.60
CA ASP A 10 28.81 20.30 49.10
C ASP A 10 27.75 19.83 48.08
N LEU A 11 28.18 19.48 46.85
CA LEU A 11 27.31 18.91 45.84
C LEU A 11 26.97 17.43 46.14
N PRO A 12 25.79 16.94 45.74
CA PRO A 12 25.44 15.52 45.76
C PRO A 12 26.50 14.62 45.10
N ALA A 13 26.58 13.37 45.55
CA ALA A 13 27.63 12.43 45.13
C ALA A 13 27.69 12.24 43.61
N THR A 14 26.54 12.12 42.94
CA THR A 14 26.47 11.97 41.48
C THR A 14 27.11 13.16 40.78
N PHE A 15 26.81 14.39 41.20
CA PHE A 15 27.38 15.60 40.57
C PHE A 15 28.89 15.70 40.79
N ARG A 16 29.39 15.29 41.97
CA ARG A 16 30.84 15.26 42.24
C ARG A 16 31.56 14.24 41.35
N ASP A 17 30.97 13.06 41.20
CA ASP A 17 31.50 12.01 40.34
C ASP A 17 31.47 12.45 38.87
N GLU A 18 30.37 13.07 38.42
CA GLU A 18 30.24 13.65 37.08
C GLU A 18 31.30 14.70 36.80
N ILE A 19 31.54 15.65 37.71
CA ILE A 19 32.64 16.63 37.60
C ILE A 19 34.00 15.94 37.50
N THR A 20 34.21 14.89 38.30
CA THR A 20 35.45 14.10 38.26
C THR A 20 35.64 13.42 36.91
N VAL A 21 34.58 12.82 36.35
CA VAL A 21 34.60 12.19 35.03
C VAL A 21 34.85 13.22 33.93
N THR A 22 34.14 14.36 33.95
CA THR A 22 34.30 15.46 33.00
C THR A 22 35.75 15.96 32.96
N ASN A 23 36.35 16.21 34.13
CA ASN A 23 37.75 16.62 34.22
C ASN A 23 38.71 15.56 33.68
N ARG A 24 38.44 14.27 33.95
CA ARG A 24 39.26 13.16 33.43
C ARG A 24 39.13 12.96 31.93
N LEU A 25 38.00 13.35 31.34
CA LEU A 25 37.80 13.39 29.89
C LEU A 25 38.46 14.61 29.23
N GLY A 26 39.08 15.51 30.02
CA GLY A 26 39.69 16.73 29.51
C GLY A 26 38.68 17.81 29.11
N LEU A 27 37.44 17.71 29.58
CA LEU A 27 36.38 18.70 29.34
C LEU A 27 36.35 19.70 30.50
N GLU A 28 36.12 20.98 30.18
CA GLU A 28 36.10 22.07 31.17
C GLU A 28 34.70 22.37 31.70
N TYR A 29 33.65 22.13 30.90
CA TYR A 29 32.28 22.51 31.20
C TYR A 29 31.37 21.29 31.33
N ILE A 30 30.49 21.32 32.34
CA ILE A 30 29.39 20.37 32.52
C ILE A 30 28.09 21.15 32.72
N TRP A 31 27.01 20.65 32.12
CA TRP A 31 25.67 21.16 32.34
C TRP A 31 24.86 20.15 33.14
N ILE A 32 24.24 20.60 34.23
CA ILE A 32 23.36 19.81 35.10
C ILE A 32 22.09 20.64 35.32
N ASP A 33 20.94 20.11 34.92
CA ASP A 33 19.64 20.81 34.99
C ASP A 33 19.34 21.39 36.38
N ALA A 34 19.62 20.63 37.42
CA ALA A 34 19.44 20.99 38.82
C ALA A 34 20.41 22.07 39.34
N LEU A 35 21.42 22.46 38.56
CA LEU A 35 22.36 23.54 38.89
C LEU A 35 22.27 24.72 37.92
N CYS A 36 21.94 24.45 36.65
CA CYS A 36 21.94 25.44 35.58
C CYS A 36 20.57 26.06 35.31
N ILE A 37 19.47 25.50 35.83
CA ILE A 37 18.11 26.06 35.74
C ILE A 37 17.63 26.49 37.12
N ILE A 38 17.08 27.70 37.23
CA ILE A 38 16.54 28.23 38.47
C ILE A 38 15.17 27.59 38.74
N GLN A 39 15.17 26.48 39.47
CA GLN A 39 13.99 25.61 39.69
C GLN A 39 12.72 26.29 40.27
N LEU A 40 12.86 27.44 40.94
CA LEU A 40 11.74 28.18 41.56
C LEU A 40 11.24 29.35 40.72
N ASP A 41 11.87 29.61 39.58
CA ASP A 41 11.49 30.68 38.66
C ASP A 41 10.76 30.07 37.46
N ALA A 42 9.47 30.37 37.34
CA ALA A 42 8.64 29.84 36.27
C ALA A 42 9.02 30.41 34.89
N GLU A 43 9.51 31.65 34.84
CA GLU A 43 9.93 32.31 33.61
C GLU A 43 11.25 31.69 33.13
N ASP A 44 12.23 31.56 34.02
CA ASP A 44 13.52 30.89 33.75
C ASP A 44 13.32 29.42 33.33
N TRP A 45 12.46 28.69 34.04
CA TRP A 45 12.12 27.32 33.69
C TRP A 45 11.46 27.23 32.30
N SER A 46 10.54 28.14 31.96
CA SER A 46 9.89 28.16 30.64
C SER A 46 10.89 28.45 29.52
N LEU A 47 11.85 29.35 29.76
CA LEU A 47 12.87 29.71 28.79
C LEU A 47 13.86 28.56 28.58
N HIS A 48 14.36 27.97 29.67
CA HIS A 48 15.40 26.96 29.61
C HIS A 48 14.91 25.56 29.25
N SER A 49 13.68 25.18 29.65
CA SER A 49 13.09 23.88 29.29
C SER A 49 13.04 23.66 27.77
N VAL A 50 12.73 24.72 27.00
CA VAL A 50 12.75 24.69 25.53
C VAL A 50 14.18 24.53 24.98
N THR A 51 15.18 25.07 25.67
CA THR A 51 16.59 24.95 25.25
C THR A 51 17.25 23.62 25.61
N MET A 52 16.66 22.83 26.51
CA MET A 52 17.21 21.52 26.91
C MET A 52 17.49 20.63 25.69
N ALA A 53 16.59 20.64 24.71
CA ALA A 53 16.76 19.88 23.48
C ALA A 53 18.09 20.22 22.77
N LYS A 54 18.48 21.49 22.74
CA LYS A 54 19.74 21.96 22.15
C LYS A 54 20.93 21.51 23.01
N VAL A 55 20.84 21.64 24.34
CA VAL A 55 21.92 21.25 25.26
C VAL A 55 22.33 19.80 25.04
N TYR A 56 21.38 18.86 25.03
CA TYR A 56 21.69 17.45 24.77
C TYR A 56 22.16 17.22 23.34
N SER A 57 21.52 17.84 22.33
CA SER A 57 21.88 17.68 20.90
C SER A 57 23.30 18.17 20.55
N TYR A 58 23.81 19.16 21.27
CA TYR A 58 25.13 19.75 21.07
C TYR A 58 26.15 19.33 22.14
N SER A 59 25.76 18.50 23.11
CA SER A 59 26.68 17.96 24.10
C SER A 59 27.78 17.12 23.44
N ALA A 60 29.01 17.23 23.95
CA ALA A 60 30.11 16.38 23.48
C ALA A 60 29.87 14.92 23.91
N ILE A 61 29.43 14.73 25.15
CA ILE A 61 29.11 13.44 25.77
C ILE A 61 28.11 13.67 26.89
N THR A 62 27.17 12.75 27.05
CA THR A 62 26.22 12.75 28.17
C THR A 62 26.59 11.64 29.15
N LEU A 63 26.68 11.98 30.43
CA LEU A 63 26.93 11.02 31.51
C LEU A 63 25.58 10.65 32.14
N ALA A 64 25.33 9.35 32.32
CA ALA A 64 24.06 8.86 32.84
C ALA A 64 24.27 7.92 34.03
N ALA A 65 23.80 8.32 35.21
CA ALA A 65 23.89 7.54 36.45
C ALA A 65 22.83 6.41 36.51
N ALA A 66 22.91 5.42 35.61
CA ALA A 66 21.91 4.35 35.50
C ALA A 66 21.76 3.51 36.79
N ALA A 67 22.83 3.34 37.56
CA ALA A 67 22.82 2.59 38.81
C ALA A 67 22.26 3.35 40.02
N SER A 68 21.86 4.61 39.87
CA SER A 68 21.43 5.49 40.96
C SER A 68 19.98 5.92 40.79
N SER A 69 19.21 5.90 41.89
CA SER A 69 17.82 6.37 41.90
C SER A 69 17.69 7.89 42.00
N ASP A 70 18.73 8.56 42.49
CA ASP A 70 18.77 10.00 42.74
C ASP A 70 20.21 10.55 42.67
N ALA A 71 20.37 11.85 42.91
CA ALA A 71 21.64 12.57 42.82
C ALA A 71 22.66 12.19 43.92
N HIS A 72 22.28 11.44 44.95
CA HIS A 72 23.17 11.03 46.05
C HIS A 72 23.77 9.64 45.85
N GLY A 73 23.30 8.88 44.85
CA GLY A 73 23.77 7.52 44.60
C GLY A 73 25.19 7.43 44.00
N GLY A 74 25.71 8.48 43.36
CA GLY A 74 27.04 8.46 42.72
C GLY A 74 27.06 7.74 41.36
N LEU A 75 28.18 7.83 40.65
CA LEU A 75 28.43 7.09 39.41
C LEU A 75 29.22 5.79 39.64
N PHE A 76 30.14 5.79 40.61
CA PHE A 76 31.07 4.68 40.78
C PHE A 76 30.48 3.53 41.62
N ARG A 77 30.85 2.30 41.27
CA ARG A 77 30.41 1.07 41.94
C ARG A 77 31.59 0.13 42.14
N GLU A 78 31.65 -0.50 43.31
CA GLU A 78 32.51 -1.66 43.51
C GLU A 78 31.91 -2.87 42.79
N ARG A 79 32.74 -3.56 42.02
CA ARG A 79 32.32 -4.68 41.18
C ARG A 79 33.44 -5.70 41.06
N ASN A 80 33.08 -6.96 40.80
CA ASN A 80 34.04 -8.02 40.50
C ASN A 80 34.25 -8.09 38.97
N PRO A 81 35.45 -7.80 38.44
CA PRO A 81 35.70 -7.91 36.99
C PRO A 81 35.43 -9.32 36.43
N ALA A 82 35.62 -10.36 37.24
CA ALA A 82 35.39 -11.74 36.83
C ALA A 82 33.89 -12.09 36.66
N SER A 83 32.96 -11.32 37.24
CA SER A 83 31.51 -11.55 37.03
C SER A 83 30.99 -10.98 35.71
N ILE A 84 31.79 -10.16 35.03
CA ILE A 84 31.46 -9.49 33.78
C ILE A 84 31.95 -10.35 32.61
N ASN A 85 33.18 -10.88 32.71
CA ASN A 85 33.73 -11.80 31.72
C ASN A 85 32.89 -13.09 31.66
N GLY A 86 32.29 -13.37 30.50
CA GLY A 86 31.51 -14.58 30.27
C GLY A 86 32.30 -15.85 30.59
N ALA A 87 31.61 -16.93 30.98
CA ALA A 87 32.28 -18.19 31.32
C ALA A 87 32.64 -18.95 30.04
N LYS A 88 33.92 -19.30 29.86
CA LYS A 88 34.36 -20.11 28.72
C LYS A 88 33.92 -21.56 28.92
N VAL A 89 33.24 -22.13 27.93
CA VAL A 89 32.76 -23.52 27.91
C VAL A 89 33.14 -24.19 26.59
N ASN A 90 33.62 -25.42 26.67
CA ASN A 90 33.89 -26.24 25.50
C ASN A 90 32.70 -27.16 25.26
N LEU A 91 32.01 -26.98 24.13
CA LEU A 91 30.78 -27.70 23.82
C LEU A 91 30.97 -28.54 22.55
N LYS A 92 30.43 -29.76 22.59
CA LYS A 92 30.16 -30.60 21.42
C LYS A 92 28.65 -30.77 21.33
N TRP A 93 27.99 -30.13 20.36
CA TRP A 93 26.54 -30.17 20.21
C TRP A 93 26.11 -31.20 19.15
N PRO A 94 25.57 -32.36 19.54
CA PRO A 94 25.35 -33.47 18.61
C PRO A 94 24.33 -33.19 17.49
N SER A 95 23.38 -32.27 17.72
CA SER A 95 22.29 -32.01 16.76
C SER A 95 22.57 -30.91 15.72
N HIS A 96 23.71 -30.20 15.83
CA HIS A 96 24.03 -29.06 14.95
C HIS A 96 25.47 -29.07 14.42
N GLU A 97 26.22 -30.15 14.63
CA GLU A 97 27.66 -30.25 14.24
C GLU A 97 28.52 -29.07 14.74
N LEU A 98 28.12 -28.42 15.84
CA LEU A 98 28.87 -27.32 16.46
C LEU A 98 29.82 -27.91 17.50
N GLU A 99 31.12 -27.87 17.20
CA GLU A 99 32.22 -28.21 18.12
C GLU A 99 33.16 -27.01 18.23
N GLY A 100 33.43 -26.55 19.46
CA GLY A 100 34.32 -25.40 19.67
C GLY A 100 34.33 -24.84 21.09
N GLU A 101 35.11 -23.78 21.26
CA GLU A 101 35.16 -22.99 22.48
C GLU A 101 34.12 -21.86 22.40
N PHE A 102 33.22 -21.80 23.38
CA PHE A 102 32.14 -20.82 23.45
C PHE A 102 32.24 -19.99 24.73
N TYR A 103 31.72 -18.76 24.73
CA TYR A 103 31.56 -17.94 25.92
C TYR A 103 30.08 -17.89 26.32
N LEU A 104 29.78 -18.26 27.56
CA LEU A 104 28.47 -18.03 28.17
C LEU A 104 28.37 -16.57 28.56
N VAL A 105 27.51 -15.84 27.86
CA VAL A 105 27.23 -14.43 28.12
C VAL A 105 25.77 -14.19 28.45
N PRO A 106 25.44 -13.16 29.25
CA PRO A 106 24.06 -12.79 29.51
C PRO A 106 23.29 -12.53 28.21
N THR A 107 22.03 -12.97 28.14
CA THR A 107 21.21 -12.89 26.92
C THR A 107 20.95 -11.45 26.46
N ASP A 108 20.75 -10.51 27.39
CA ASP A 108 20.66 -9.07 27.09
C ASP A 108 21.14 -8.25 28.31
N PRO A 109 22.45 -7.94 28.39
CA PRO A 109 22.99 -7.18 29.52
C PRO A 109 22.48 -5.72 29.52
N TRP A 110 22.23 -5.14 28.34
CA TRP A 110 21.69 -3.78 28.21
C TRP A 110 20.29 -3.65 28.81
N GLU A 111 19.38 -4.58 28.48
CA GLU A 111 18.01 -4.53 29.01
C GLU A 111 18.03 -4.59 30.54
N LYS A 112 18.84 -5.48 31.12
CA LYS A 112 18.94 -5.65 32.56
C LYS A 112 19.57 -4.44 33.26
N ALA A 113 20.64 -3.89 32.73
CA ALA A 113 21.45 -2.89 33.40
C ALA A 113 21.02 -1.45 33.12
N VAL A 114 20.57 -1.17 31.89
CA VAL A 114 20.26 0.19 31.41
C VAL A 114 18.75 0.37 31.23
N ALA A 115 18.08 -0.45 30.42
CA ALA A 115 16.65 -0.25 30.10
C ALA A 115 15.76 -0.34 31.34
N ASN A 116 16.05 -1.28 32.25
CA ASN A 116 15.31 -1.46 33.50
C ASN A 116 15.75 -0.54 34.65
N SER A 117 16.73 0.34 34.42
CA SER A 117 17.26 1.25 35.44
C SER A 117 16.19 2.22 35.96
N PRO A 118 16.33 2.74 37.20
CA PRO A 118 15.47 3.81 37.70
C PRO A 118 15.48 5.06 36.82
N LEU A 119 16.64 5.36 36.20
CA LEU A 119 16.85 6.54 35.38
C LEU A 119 15.95 6.51 34.13
N LEU A 120 15.95 5.42 33.37
CA LEU A 120 15.16 5.29 32.13
C LEU A 120 13.64 5.16 32.37
N LYS A 121 13.21 5.02 33.63
CA LYS A 121 11.78 5.06 34.00
C LYS A 121 11.23 6.48 34.06
N ARG A 122 12.05 7.52 33.93
CA ARG A 122 11.62 8.93 33.96
C ARG A 122 11.33 9.41 32.53
N ALA A 123 10.18 10.03 32.30
CA ALA A 123 9.78 10.47 30.96
C ALA A 123 10.71 11.56 30.39
N TRP A 124 11.20 12.49 31.22
CA TRP A 124 12.14 13.53 30.79
C TRP A 124 13.45 12.96 30.25
N VAL A 125 13.97 11.90 30.89
CA VAL A 125 15.20 11.21 30.49
C VAL A 125 15.11 10.64 29.08
N PHE A 126 13.90 10.32 28.60
CA PHE A 126 13.72 9.81 27.25
C PHE A 126 14.20 10.79 26.18
N GLN A 127 13.83 12.08 26.31
CA GLN A 127 14.30 13.14 25.41
C GLN A 127 15.81 13.34 25.54
N GLU A 128 16.32 13.38 26.77
CA GLU A 128 17.75 13.52 27.06
C GLU A 128 18.55 12.43 26.32
N ARG A 129 18.15 11.17 26.50
CA ARG A 129 18.75 10.01 25.87
C ARG A 129 18.74 10.06 24.35
N LEU A 130 17.60 10.40 23.74
CA LEU A 130 17.45 10.39 22.28
C LEU A 130 18.24 11.50 21.60
N LEU A 131 18.29 12.68 22.21
CA LEU A 131 18.92 13.86 21.64
C LEU A 131 20.44 13.88 21.84
N SER A 132 20.97 13.26 22.89
CA SER A 132 22.42 13.17 23.10
C SER A 132 23.13 12.50 21.93
N ARG A 133 24.26 13.05 21.47
CA ARG A 133 25.09 12.42 20.42
C ARG A 133 25.70 11.09 20.87
N GLY A 134 26.12 11.03 22.13
CA GLY A 134 26.67 9.85 22.77
C GLY A 134 26.40 9.89 24.27
N THR A 135 26.00 8.77 24.83
CA THR A 135 25.68 8.62 26.26
C THR A 135 26.47 7.47 26.85
N VAL A 136 27.17 7.76 27.95
CA VAL A 136 27.83 6.74 28.79
C VAL A 136 26.92 6.47 29.98
N TYR A 137 26.45 5.23 30.09
CA TYR A 137 25.70 4.76 31.24
C TYR A 137 26.62 4.11 32.26
N PHE A 138 26.63 4.69 33.46
CA PHE A 138 27.24 4.13 34.65
C PHE A 138 26.23 3.18 35.30
N ALA A 139 26.23 1.92 34.87
CA ALA A 139 25.35 0.89 35.39
C ALA A 139 26.00 0.12 36.56
N HIS A 140 25.23 -0.77 37.18
CA HIS A 140 25.66 -1.51 38.38
C HIS A 140 26.83 -2.48 38.13
N ASP A 141 26.95 -2.96 36.89
CA ASP A 141 27.84 -4.02 36.45
C ASP A 141 28.98 -3.47 35.58
N MET A 142 28.68 -2.70 34.54
CA MET A 142 29.70 -2.13 33.64
C MET A 142 29.27 -0.80 33.03
N LEU A 143 30.18 -0.13 32.34
CA LEU A 143 29.86 0.99 31.48
C LEU A 143 29.22 0.49 30.18
N TYR A 144 28.16 1.19 29.77
CA TYR A 144 27.52 1.01 28.48
C TYR A 144 27.60 2.30 27.68
N TRP A 145 27.78 2.18 26.37
CA TRP A 145 27.80 3.27 25.43
C TRP A 145 26.60 3.17 24.50
N GLU A 146 25.99 4.32 24.21
CA GLU A 146 24.95 4.46 23.19
C GLU A 146 25.18 5.74 22.40
N CYS A 147 25.28 5.60 21.08
CA CYS A 147 25.18 6.72 20.16
C CYS A 147 24.14 6.41 19.06
N GLY A 148 24.02 7.33 18.10
CA GLY A 148 23.15 7.15 16.93
C GLY A 148 23.64 6.09 15.94
N GLU A 149 24.77 5.43 16.18
CA GLU A 149 25.38 4.44 15.27
C GLU A 149 25.65 3.10 15.96
N LEU A 150 25.84 3.09 17.28
CA LEU A 150 26.42 1.94 17.99
C LEU A 150 25.90 1.83 19.43
N TYR A 151 25.67 0.59 19.84
CA TYR A 151 25.52 0.20 21.25
C TYR A 151 26.72 -0.67 21.67
N ALA A 152 27.47 -0.20 22.66
CA ALA A 152 28.67 -0.88 23.14
C ALA A 152 28.64 -1.06 24.66
N SER A 153 29.56 -1.87 25.15
CA SER A 153 29.79 -2.07 26.58
C SER A 153 31.27 -2.31 26.83
N GLU A 154 31.71 -2.29 28.08
CA GLU A 154 33.11 -2.63 28.42
C GLU A 154 33.55 -4.01 27.88
N LEU A 155 32.62 -4.98 27.81
CA LEU A 155 32.89 -6.30 27.25
C LEU A 155 32.99 -6.32 25.72
N TYR A 156 32.28 -5.41 25.08
CA TYR A 156 32.12 -5.37 23.63
C TYR A 156 32.21 -3.92 23.15
N PRO A 157 33.43 -3.37 23.08
CA PRO A 157 33.65 -1.97 22.74
C PRO A 157 33.36 -1.68 21.25
N GLU A 158 33.47 -2.67 20.37
CA GLU A 158 33.31 -2.55 18.91
C GLU A 158 31.94 -3.03 18.40
N ALA A 159 30.92 -3.03 19.26
CA ALA A 159 29.59 -3.66 19.10
C ALA A 159 29.50 -5.05 19.74
N GLY A 160 28.41 -5.28 20.48
CA GLY A 160 28.12 -6.58 21.09
C GLY A 160 27.44 -7.55 20.11
N PRO A 161 27.47 -8.87 20.39
CA PRO A 161 26.80 -9.89 19.58
C PRO A 161 25.27 -9.71 19.46
N TRP A 162 24.69 -8.83 20.28
CA TRP A 162 23.29 -8.41 20.27
C TRP A 162 23.00 -7.23 19.35
N ASP A 163 23.99 -6.74 18.59
CA ASP A 163 23.80 -5.69 17.61
C ASP A 163 23.09 -6.24 16.37
N LEU A 164 21.81 -5.87 16.26
CA LEU A 164 20.81 -6.08 15.20
C LEU A 164 20.52 -7.50 14.68
N GLN A 165 21.46 -8.45 14.70
CA GLN A 165 21.37 -9.68 13.90
C GLN A 165 20.83 -10.92 14.65
N TYR A 166 20.99 -10.99 15.98
CA TYR A 166 20.76 -12.24 16.74
C TYR A 166 19.70 -12.18 17.84
N ARG A 167 18.69 -11.29 17.73
CA ARG A 167 17.77 -11.06 18.87
C ARG A 167 16.67 -12.12 19.04
N TYR A 168 16.48 -12.51 20.30
CA TYR A 168 15.28 -13.19 20.80
C TYR A 168 14.11 -12.20 20.82
N LYS A 169 13.42 -12.04 19.69
CA LYS A 169 12.18 -11.27 19.66
C LYS A 169 11.10 -12.07 20.39
N ARG A 170 10.38 -11.48 21.35
CA ARG A 170 9.17 -12.11 21.92
C ARG A 170 8.19 -12.53 20.82
N PHE A 171 8.21 -11.81 19.69
CA PHE A 171 7.49 -12.10 18.46
C PHE A 171 8.32 -11.65 17.26
N ASP A 172 8.52 -12.53 16.27
CA ASP A 172 9.22 -12.15 15.05
C ASP A 172 8.33 -11.29 14.15
N VAL A 173 8.57 -9.98 14.21
CA VAL A 173 7.97 -8.97 13.32
C VAL A 173 9.03 -8.34 12.39
N ALA A 174 10.24 -8.92 12.31
CA ALA A 174 11.35 -8.40 11.50
C ALA A 174 10.93 -8.21 10.04
N ASP A 175 10.32 -9.26 9.48
CA ASP A 175 9.94 -9.34 8.07
C ASP A 175 8.87 -8.34 7.65
N ARG A 176 8.30 -7.59 8.61
CA ARG A 176 7.17 -6.67 8.40
C ARG A 176 7.49 -5.22 8.68
N LEU A 177 8.58 -4.96 9.39
CA LEU A 177 9.07 -3.62 9.60
C LEU A 177 9.89 -3.20 8.38
N PRO A 178 9.86 -1.92 7.98
CA PRO A 178 10.82 -1.41 7.02
C PRO A 178 12.25 -1.78 7.48
N SER A 179 13.14 -2.09 6.53
CA SER A 179 14.53 -2.43 6.83
C SER A 179 15.14 -1.40 7.78
N GLY A 180 15.76 -1.86 8.87
CA GLY A 180 16.35 -0.99 9.89
C GLY A 180 15.39 -0.58 11.02
N VAL A 181 14.07 -0.70 10.86
CA VAL A 181 13.10 -0.30 11.90
C VAL A 181 12.96 -1.35 12.99
N GLN A 182 13.06 -0.91 14.25
CA GLN A 182 12.89 -1.76 15.44
C GLN A 182 11.46 -1.68 15.99
N SER A 183 11.05 -2.75 16.70
CA SER A 183 9.75 -2.81 17.38
C SER A 183 9.63 -1.75 18.47
N VAL A 184 8.40 -1.31 18.80
CA VAL A 184 8.13 -0.38 19.93
C VAL A 184 8.64 -0.90 21.27
N GLU A 185 8.74 -2.22 21.42
CA GLU A 185 9.23 -2.87 22.64
C GLU A 185 10.77 -2.86 22.75
N ASP A 186 11.48 -2.40 21.71
CA ASP A 186 12.93 -2.37 21.67
C ASP A 186 13.49 -1.04 22.17
N TYR A 187 14.04 -1.06 23.38
CA TYR A 187 14.65 0.12 23.96
C TYR A 187 15.85 0.64 23.15
N ARG A 188 16.48 -0.14 22.26
CA ARG A 188 17.69 0.22 21.50
C ARG A 188 17.39 0.84 20.12
N PHE A 189 16.33 1.66 20.04
CA PHE A 189 15.85 2.26 18.79
C PHE A 189 16.54 3.58 18.38
N LYS A 190 17.43 4.15 19.21
CA LYS A 190 18.11 5.43 18.93
C LYS A 190 18.84 5.43 17.58
N HIS A 191 19.52 4.34 17.23
CA HIS A 191 20.19 4.18 15.94
C HIS A 191 19.23 4.41 14.76
N VAL A 192 18.05 3.78 14.79
CA VAL A 192 17.01 3.92 13.76
C VAL A 192 16.49 5.36 13.68
N TYR A 193 16.25 5.97 14.84
CA TYR A 193 15.84 7.36 14.92
C TYR A 193 16.89 8.31 14.35
N THR A 194 18.17 8.08 14.63
CA THR A 194 19.28 8.89 14.07
C THR A 194 19.45 8.65 12.57
N GLU A 195 19.42 7.41 12.10
CA GLU A 195 19.50 7.06 10.68
C GLU A 195 18.41 7.75 9.86
N LEU A 196 17.17 7.77 10.38
CA LEU A 196 16.06 8.49 9.76
C LEU A 196 16.34 9.99 9.64
N LEU A 197 17.01 10.61 10.63
CA LEU A 197 17.34 12.03 10.65
C LEU A 197 18.58 12.40 9.80
N THR A 198 19.48 11.44 9.53
CA THR A 198 20.74 11.69 8.81
C THR A 198 20.68 11.31 7.33
N ARG A 199 19.67 10.56 6.89
CA ARG A 199 19.41 10.29 5.47
C ARG A 199 19.39 11.59 4.65
N GLU A 200 20.13 11.62 3.54
CA GLU A 200 20.25 12.81 2.69
C GLU A 200 18.87 13.28 2.20
N LEU A 201 18.43 14.44 2.71
CA LEU A 201 17.15 15.12 2.43
C LEU A 201 16.96 15.58 0.96
N ASN A 202 17.84 15.15 0.04
CA ASN A 202 17.90 15.61 -1.35
C ASN A 202 17.35 14.60 -2.38
N ALA A 203 16.92 13.41 -1.96
CA ALA A 203 16.16 12.51 -2.82
C ALA A 203 14.66 12.81 -2.69
N GLU A 204 13.91 12.75 -3.80
CA GLU A 204 12.45 12.87 -3.78
C GLU A 204 11.85 11.95 -2.70
N LYS A 205 10.99 12.50 -1.82
CA LYS A 205 10.33 11.75 -0.75
C LYS A 205 9.69 10.49 -1.32
N THR A 206 10.15 9.33 -0.88
CA THR A 206 9.58 8.05 -1.31
C THR A 206 8.42 7.64 -0.39
N VAL A 207 7.48 6.84 -0.89
CA VAL A 207 6.40 6.25 -0.07
C VAL A 207 6.97 5.50 1.15
N THR A 208 8.16 4.91 1.00
CA THR A 208 8.86 4.19 2.08
C THR A 208 9.33 5.10 3.22
N ASP A 209 9.60 6.39 2.96
CA ASP A 209 10.05 7.32 3.99
C ASP A 209 8.91 7.78 4.91
N GLU A 210 7.68 7.90 4.37
CA GLU A 210 6.49 8.23 5.16
C GLU A 210 6.05 7.08 6.07
N GLU A 211 6.14 5.84 5.58
CA GLU A 211 5.92 4.65 6.40
C GLU A 211 6.97 4.55 7.51
N MET A 212 8.25 4.70 7.18
CA MET A 212 9.35 4.67 8.16
C MET A 212 9.15 5.73 9.24
N PHE A 213 8.76 6.95 8.86
CA PHE A 213 8.43 8.02 9.81
C PHE A 213 7.32 7.62 10.79
N LEU A 214 6.21 7.05 10.30
CA LEU A 214 5.11 6.61 11.15
C LEU A 214 5.56 5.57 12.18
N TYR A 215 6.30 4.55 11.74
CA TYR A 215 6.79 3.50 12.64
C TYR A 215 7.77 4.04 13.68
N VAL A 216 8.70 4.91 13.28
CA VAL A 216 9.66 5.54 14.21
C VAL A 216 8.93 6.43 15.21
N TRP A 217 7.97 7.26 14.77
CA TRP A 217 7.19 8.10 15.69
C TRP A 217 6.33 7.28 16.65
N ALA A 218 5.69 6.19 16.16
CA ALA A 218 4.93 5.28 17.01
C ALA A 218 5.81 4.61 18.08
N SER A 219 7.04 4.20 17.71
CA SER A 219 8.04 3.68 18.67
C SER A 219 8.49 4.74 19.67
N VAL A 220 8.74 5.96 19.22
CA VAL A 220 9.08 7.12 20.07
C VAL A 220 7.99 7.34 21.13
N VAL A 221 6.73 7.42 20.70
CA VAL A 221 5.59 7.67 21.59
C VAL A 221 5.37 6.50 22.55
N ALA A 222 5.39 5.26 22.07
CA ALA A 222 5.17 4.09 22.90
C ALA A 222 6.21 4.00 24.03
N GLN A 223 7.50 4.17 23.72
CA GLN A 223 8.56 4.11 24.72
C GLN A 223 8.54 5.31 25.68
N TYR A 224 8.30 6.52 25.16
CA TYR A 224 8.14 7.71 25.98
C TYR A 224 6.99 7.54 27.00
N SER A 225 5.86 6.98 26.57
CA SER A 225 4.65 6.85 27.39
C SER A 225 4.78 5.91 28.59
N VAL A 226 5.80 5.04 28.61
CA VAL A 226 6.12 4.19 29.77
C VAL A 226 6.78 5.01 30.89
N GLY A 227 7.40 6.14 30.55
CA GLY A 227 8.09 7.01 31.48
C GLY A 227 7.13 7.68 32.46
N LYS A 228 7.56 7.78 33.72
CA LYS A 228 6.85 8.51 34.77
C LYS A 228 7.18 10.00 34.71
N LEU A 229 6.15 10.83 34.85
CA LEU A 229 6.26 12.28 34.96
C LEU A 229 6.00 12.71 36.41
N SER A 230 6.80 13.65 36.91
CA SER A 230 6.54 14.29 38.21
C SER A 230 5.39 15.31 38.13
N LYS A 231 5.25 15.98 36.97
CA LYS A 231 4.15 16.89 36.65
C LYS A 231 3.47 16.44 35.36
N GLU A 232 2.19 16.13 35.46
CA GLU A 232 1.36 15.67 34.35
C GLU A 232 1.24 16.68 33.20
N THR A 233 1.37 17.98 33.50
CA THR A 233 1.36 19.09 32.52
C THR A 233 2.53 19.05 31.55
N ASP A 234 3.62 18.39 31.93
CA ASP A 234 4.87 18.40 31.18
C ASP A 234 4.87 17.36 30.05
N LYS A 235 3.78 16.60 29.88
CA LYS A 235 3.73 15.44 28.98
C LYS A 235 4.11 15.75 27.53
N LEU A 236 3.62 16.86 26.97
CA LEU A 236 4.02 17.24 25.61
C LEU A 236 5.36 17.98 25.57
N ILE A 237 5.72 18.67 26.65
CA ILE A 237 6.97 19.44 26.75
C ILE A 237 8.18 18.50 26.79
N ALA A 238 8.07 17.42 27.57
CA ALA A 238 9.15 16.46 27.79
C ALA A 238 9.49 15.59 26.58
N ILE A 239 8.70 15.65 25.50
CA ILE A 239 9.00 14.99 24.21
C ILE A 239 9.18 16.01 23.08
N ASP A 240 8.96 17.30 23.35
CA ASP A 240 8.87 18.31 22.30
C ASP A 240 10.19 18.51 21.55
N GLY A 241 11.33 18.38 22.24
CA GLY A 241 12.64 18.43 21.62
C GLY A 241 12.90 17.30 20.64
N VAL A 242 12.33 16.11 20.88
CA VAL A 242 12.37 14.99 19.92
C VAL A 242 11.48 15.29 18.71
N ALA A 243 10.28 15.81 18.95
CA ALA A 243 9.39 16.26 17.88
C ALA A 243 10.02 17.39 17.04
N GLU A 244 10.76 18.29 17.67
CA GLU A 244 11.46 19.40 17.02
C GLU A 244 12.56 18.91 16.07
N GLN A 245 13.31 17.86 16.41
CA GLN A 245 14.29 17.29 15.46
C GLN A 245 13.62 16.67 14.24
N LEU A 246 12.45 16.03 14.43
CA LEU A 246 11.67 15.45 13.34
C LEU A 246 11.08 16.49 12.38
N THR A 247 11.10 17.78 12.75
CA THR A 247 10.69 18.88 11.84
C THR A 247 11.57 18.98 10.59
N ARG A 248 12.78 18.43 10.65
CA ARG A 248 13.68 18.30 9.50
C ARG A 248 13.10 17.45 8.37
N ILE A 249 12.18 16.54 8.71
CA ILE A 249 11.56 15.59 7.78
C ILE A 249 10.13 16.04 7.44
N VAL A 250 9.37 16.43 8.47
CA VAL A 250 7.95 16.77 8.37
C VAL A 250 7.73 18.17 8.95
N PRO A 251 7.15 19.12 8.20
CA PRO A 251 6.99 20.50 8.67
C PRO A 251 6.25 20.59 10.02
N ARG A 252 6.68 21.52 10.88
CA ARG A 252 6.17 21.68 12.25
C ARG A 252 4.67 22.00 12.28
N GLU A 253 4.13 22.63 11.24
CA GLU A 253 2.69 22.92 11.08
C GLU A 253 1.84 21.65 11.04
N GLN A 254 2.45 20.50 10.72
CA GLN A 254 1.80 19.21 10.77
C GLN A 254 1.82 18.59 12.17
N TYR A 255 2.56 19.12 13.15
CA TYR A 255 2.60 18.56 14.50
C TYR A 255 1.40 19.00 15.34
N LEU A 256 0.52 18.05 15.63
CA LEU A 256 -0.78 18.21 16.27
C LEU A 256 -0.81 17.55 17.64
N LYS A 257 -0.33 18.27 18.66
CA LYS A 257 -0.43 17.87 20.09
C LYS A 257 -0.05 16.39 20.32
N GLY A 258 1.07 15.95 19.73
CA GLY A 258 1.59 14.58 19.83
C GLY A 258 1.39 13.71 18.57
N LEU A 259 0.59 14.14 17.60
CA LEU A 259 0.40 13.44 16.32
C LEU A 259 0.94 14.26 15.15
N TRP A 260 1.09 13.66 13.97
CA TRP A 260 1.50 14.37 12.75
C TRP A 260 0.37 14.33 11.70
N LYS A 261 0.04 15.49 11.10
CA LYS A 261 -0.97 15.69 10.06
C LYS A 261 -0.45 15.21 8.70
N GLN A 262 -0.40 13.89 8.54
CA GLN A 262 0.05 13.22 7.31
C GLN A 262 -1.07 12.37 6.71
N GLU A 263 -0.83 11.80 5.52
CA GLU A 263 -1.78 10.87 4.87
C GLU A 263 -2.13 9.69 5.80
N ASN A 264 -1.15 9.22 6.57
CA ASN A 264 -1.30 8.10 7.52
C ASN A 264 -1.82 8.50 8.91
N LEU A 265 -2.34 9.72 9.11
CA LEU A 265 -2.87 10.15 10.42
C LEU A 265 -3.92 9.18 10.97
N SER A 266 -4.75 8.58 10.11
CA SER A 266 -5.74 7.57 10.52
C SER A 266 -5.10 6.36 11.23
N LEU A 267 -3.88 5.98 10.85
CA LEU A 267 -3.12 4.90 11.49
C LEU A 267 -2.53 5.35 12.83
N SER A 268 -2.08 6.60 12.91
CA SER A 268 -1.60 7.21 14.16
C SER A 268 -2.70 7.38 15.22
N LEU A 269 -3.97 7.26 14.86
CA LEU A 269 -5.12 7.27 15.78
C LEU A 269 -5.41 5.88 16.40
N LEU A 270 -4.74 4.82 15.94
CA LEU A 270 -4.97 3.44 16.39
C LEU A 270 -4.14 3.06 17.63
N TRP A 271 -3.70 4.06 18.40
CA TRP A 271 -3.09 3.83 19.70
C TRP A 271 -4.12 3.24 20.67
N ARG A 272 -3.65 2.43 21.61
CA ARG A 272 -4.49 1.85 22.67
C ARG A 272 -3.74 1.85 24.00
N THR A 273 -4.49 1.70 25.07
CA THR A 273 -3.97 1.47 26.43
C THR A 273 -4.52 0.14 26.96
N GLU A 274 -3.73 -0.59 27.75
CA GLU A 274 -4.15 -1.84 28.37
C GLU A 274 -4.90 -1.64 29.70
N THR A 275 -4.80 -0.45 30.30
CA THR A 275 -5.34 -0.15 31.62
C THR A 275 -6.56 0.78 31.52
N GLU A 276 -7.70 0.31 32.01
CA GLU A 276 -8.89 1.14 32.25
C GLU A 276 -8.65 2.00 33.49
N GLU A 277 -7.87 3.08 33.36
CA GLU A 277 -7.78 4.11 34.40
C GLU A 277 -8.76 5.26 34.12
N GLU A 278 -9.21 5.93 35.18
CA GLU A 278 -10.06 7.10 35.06
C GLU A 278 -9.36 8.18 34.20
N PRO A 279 -10.12 8.94 33.38
CA PRO A 279 -9.54 10.04 32.62
C PRO A 279 -8.82 10.99 33.57
N PRO A 280 -7.62 11.47 33.22
CA PRO A 280 -6.87 12.36 34.08
C PRO A 280 -7.64 13.62 34.44
N SER A 281 -7.42 14.11 35.66
CA SER A 281 -8.06 15.33 36.15
C SER A 281 -7.72 16.57 35.32
N THR A 282 -6.54 16.58 34.67
CA THR A 282 -6.07 17.70 33.84
C THR A 282 -5.92 17.25 32.39
N ARG A 283 -6.67 17.89 31.48
CA ARG A 283 -6.66 17.53 30.06
C ARG A 283 -5.61 18.34 29.30
N VAL A 284 -4.41 17.79 29.13
CA VAL A 284 -3.27 18.44 28.45
C VAL A 284 -3.30 18.37 26.92
N ALA A 285 -4.10 17.45 26.36
CA ALA A 285 -4.26 17.27 24.92
C ALA A 285 -5.71 16.88 24.56
N PRO A 286 -6.14 17.11 23.30
CA PRO A 286 -7.45 16.67 22.81
C PRO A 286 -7.64 15.15 22.91
N SER A 287 -8.88 14.68 23.04
CA SER A 287 -9.21 13.26 23.28
C SER A 287 -8.76 12.28 22.20
N TRP A 288 -8.51 12.77 20.98
CA TRP A 288 -8.00 11.96 19.87
C TRP A 288 -6.46 11.77 19.91
N SER A 289 -5.75 12.54 20.73
CA SER A 289 -4.30 12.39 20.92
C SER A 289 -3.98 11.36 22.00
N TRP A 290 -2.94 10.56 21.78
CA TRP A 290 -2.39 9.66 22.81
C TRP A 290 -1.91 10.40 24.07
N ALA A 291 -1.63 11.70 23.95
CA ALA A 291 -1.26 12.55 25.07
C ALA A 291 -2.44 12.87 26.00
N SER A 292 -3.67 12.44 25.67
CA SER A 292 -4.86 12.65 26.50
C SER A 292 -5.02 11.67 27.67
N VAL A 293 -4.24 10.59 27.70
CA VAL A 293 -4.18 9.59 28.80
C VAL A 293 -2.84 9.64 29.52
N TYR A 294 -2.66 9.07 30.70
CA TYR A 294 -1.34 9.00 31.39
C TYR A 294 -0.77 7.58 31.51
N THR A 295 -1.49 6.62 30.95
CA THR A 295 -1.08 5.23 30.91
C THR A 295 -0.14 4.98 29.73
N PRO A 296 0.71 3.95 29.79
CA PRO A 296 1.47 3.49 28.62
C PRO A 296 0.52 3.27 27.43
N VAL A 297 0.93 3.81 26.27
CA VAL A 297 0.21 3.61 25.01
C VAL A 297 1.01 2.67 24.12
N ASP A 298 0.31 1.81 23.40
CA ASP A 298 0.91 0.94 22.41
C ASP A 298 0.28 1.14 21.05
N PHE A 299 1.08 0.91 20.01
CA PHE A 299 0.67 0.90 18.61
C PHE A 299 0.76 -0.51 18.03
N ASN A 300 0.57 -1.56 18.85
CA ASN A 300 0.80 -2.96 18.46
C ASN A 300 0.12 -3.33 17.16
N PHE A 301 -1.01 -2.71 16.84
CA PHE A 301 -1.69 -2.88 15.56
C PHE A 301 -0.76 -2.62 14.35
N LEU A 302 0.01 -1.53 14.37
CA LEU A 302 0.95 -1.20 13.28
C LEU A 302 2.02 -2.28 13.09
N PHE A 303 2.53 -2.83 14.20
CA PHE A 303 3.65 -3.79 14.20
C PHE A 303 3.22 -5.25 14.02
N ARG A 304 1.98 -5.59 14.40
CA ARG A 304 1.47 -6.98 14.44
C ARG A 304 0.48 -7.29 13.32
N ALA A 305 0.01 -6.29 12.57
CA ALA A 305 -0.87 -6.53 11.45
C ALA A 305 -0.24 -7.55 10.47
N GLN A 306 -0.96 -8.64 10.18
CA GLN A 306 -0.53 -9.65 9.20
C GLN A 306 -0.69 -9.15 7.76
N THR A 307 -1.54 -8.14 7.59
CA THR A 307 -1.83 -7.48 6.33
C THR A 307 -1.86 -5.99 6.58
N GLU A 308 -1.33 -5.20 5.63
CA GLU A 308 -1.51 -3.76 5.59
C GLU A 308 -2.95 -3.35 5.96
N PRO A 309 -3.12 -2.45 6.95
CA PRO A 309 -4.42 -2.09 7.45
C PRO A 309 -5.23 -1.35 6.39
N LYS A 310 -6.41 -1.89 6.04
CA LYS A 310 -7.33 -1.20 5.14
C LYS A 310 -7.96 -0.01 5.86
N VAL A 311 -7.39 1.17 5.66
CA VAL A 311 -7.91 2.42 6.19
C VAL A 311 -9.21 2.77 5.46
N VAL A 312 -10.34 2.65 6.16
CA VAL A 312 -11.67 3.03 5.64
C VAL A 312 -12.13 4.39 6.13
N THR A 313 -11.32 5.03 6.99
CA THR A 313 -11.60 6.32 7.62
C THR A 313 -10.66 7.37 7.07
N LYS A 314 -11.21 8.46 6.55
CA LYS A 314 -10.50 9.65 6.08
C LYS A 314 -10.62 10.76 7.12
N VAL A 315 -9.51 11.40 7.47
CA VAL A 315 -9.54 12.65 8.24
C VAL A 315 -9.90 13.78 7.28
N ILE A 316 -11.05 14.42 7.48
CA ILE A 316 -11.53 15.54 6.64
C ILE A 316 -10.93 16.85 7.13
N ASP A 317 -11.00 17.08 8.43
CA ASP A 317 -10.65 18.35 9.04
C ASP A 317 -10.16 18.17 10.47
N ILE A 318 -9.33 19.11 10.92
CA ILE A 318 -8.73 19.13 12.26
C ILE A 318 -8.89 20.54 12.78
N ILE A 319 -9.83 20.70 13.70
CA ILE A 319 -10.13 21.97 14.33
C ILE A 319 -9.17 22.14 15.50
N THR A 320 -8.19 23.02 15.36
CA THR A 320 -7.32 23.46 16.45
C THR A 320 -7.55 24.94 16.73
N PRO A 321 -7.61 25.37 18.00
CA PRO A 321 -8.00 26.74 18.36
C PRO A 321 -6.99 27.83 17.98
N TYR A 322 -5.88 27.49 17.31
CA TYR A 322 -4.81 28.44 16.97
C TYR A 322 -4.93 29.04 15.55
N ASN A 323 -5.90 28.62 14.73
CA ASN A 323 -5.99 29.01 13.32
C ASN A 323 -7.01 30.12 13.01
N GLU A 324 -7.62 30.77 14.01
CA GLU A 324 -8.51 31.91 13.75
C GLU A 324 -7.85 33.23 14.16
N PRO A 325 -7.68 34.20 13.24
CA PRO A 325 -7.41 35.57 13.62
C PRO A 325 -8.61 36.08 14.43
N GLU A 326 -8.33 36.76 15.53
CA GLU A 326 -9.27 37.36 16.49
C GLU A 326 -10.61 37.74 15.84
N SER A 327 -11.59 36.85 15.93
CA SER A 327 -12.98 37.18 15.69
C SER A 327 -13.79 36.64 16.86
N LEU A 328 -14.65 37.52 17.38
CA LEU A 328 -15.54 37.31 18.52
C LEU A 328 -16.61 36.26 18.19
N GLU A 329 -16.24 35.00 18.04
CA GLU A 329 -17.19 33.88 18.05
C GLU A 329 -16.65 32.73 18.89
N ILE A 330 -17.58 32.00 19.50
CA ILE A 330 -17.36 31.00 20.53
C ILE A 330 -16.35 29.95 20.05
N SER A 331 -15.14 29.97 20.64
CA SER A 331 -14.05 29.02 20.41
C SER A 331 -14.59 27.58 20.37
N ARG A 332 -14.60 26.98 19.19
CA ARG A 332 -14.97 25.56 19.03
C ARG A 332 -13.92 24.70 19.75
N PRO A 333 -14.32 23.70 20.55
CA PRO A 333 -13.36 22.80 21.19
C PRO A 333 -12.55 22.06 20.12
N PRO A 334 -11.29 21.71 20.42
CA PRO A 334 -10.44 21.02 19.45
C PRO A 334 -11.07 19.70 19.05
N ALA A 335 -11.28 19.50 17.74
CA ALA A 335 -12.07 18.40 17.21
C ALA A 335 -11.41 17.80 15.97
N LEU A 336 -11.66 16.51 15.77
CA LEU A 336 -11.23 15.76 14.60
C LEU A 336 -12.45 15.36 13.80
N VAL A 337 -12.54 15.79 12.54
CA VAL A 337 -13.64 15.46 11.64
C VAL A 337 -13.23 14.28 10.78
N LEU A 338 -13.94 13.17 10.94
CA LEU A 338 -13.67 11.92 10.24
C LEU A 338 -14.80 11.58 9.27
N GLN A 339 -14.46 11.11 8.07
CA GLN A 339 -15.36 10.46 7.13
C GLN A 339 -15.08 8.97 7.12
N GLY A 340 -16.10 8.14 7.22
CA GLY A 340 -15.92 6.70 7.09
C GLY A 340 -17.23 5.95 7.28
N PRO A 341 -17.26 4.64 6.97
CA PRO A 341 -18.42 3.82 7.25
C PRO A 341 -18.63 3.74 8.77
N LEU A 342 -19.82 4.12 9.21
CA LEU A 342 -20.27 3.91 10.59
C LEU A 342 -20.92 2.54 10.70
N THR A 343 -20.55 1.78 11.72
CA THR A 343 -21.19 0.51 12.04
C THR A 343 -21.59 0.53 13.51
N GLU A 344 -22.80 0.06 13.81
CA GLU A 344 -23.25 -0.07 15.19
C GLU A 344 -22.49 -1.23 15.83
N VAL A 345 -21.53 -0.91 16.70
CA VAL A 345 -20.83 -1.92 17.50
C VAL A 345 -21.59 -2.10 18.81
N ARG A 346 -22.31 -3.21 18.93
CA ARG A 346 -22.88 -3.61 20.22
C ARG A 346 -21.81 -4.31 21.05
N PHE A 347 -21.19 -3.54 21.94
CA PHE A 347 -20.31 -4.10 22.96
C PHE A 347 -21.14 -4.98 23.91
N ARG A 348 -21.04 -6.29 23.74
CA ARG A 348 -21.47 -7.25 24.76
C ARG A 348 -20.21 -7.69 25.49
N SER A 349 -20.20 -7.59 26.82
CA SER A 349 -19.13 -8.14 27.65
C SER A 349 -18.99 -9.63 27.34
N ALA A 350 -18.01 -9.98 26.53
CA ALA A 350 -17.73 -11.34 26.09
C ALA A 350 -16.48 -11.81 26.85
N SER A 351 -16.59 -12.95 27.53
CA SER A 351 -15.41 -13.62 28.08
C SER A 351 -14.89 -14.70 27.13
N ARG A 352 -13.59 -14.97 27.24
CA ARG A 352 -12.66 -15.56 26.26
C ARG A 352 -12.97 -16.97 25.71
N SER A 353 -14.05 -17.64 26.07
CA SER A 353 -14.31 -19.00 25.58
C SER A 353 -14.87 -19.09 24.14
N ALA A 354 -15.08 -17.95 23.47
CA ALA A 354 -15.62 -17.90 22.09
C ALA A 354 -14.57 -17.69 20.98
N LEU A 355 -13.29 -17.39 21.30
CA LEU A 355 -12.35 -16.80 20.33
C LEU A 355 -11.05 -17.60 20.08
N GLY A 356 -10.94 -18.84 20.55
CA GLY A 356 -9.81 -19.72 20.21
C GLY A 356 -8.47 -19.38 20.90
N PRO A 357 -7.40 -20.14 20.59
CA PRO A 357 -6.24 -20.36 21.47
C PRO A 357 -5.23 -19.19 21.60
N LEU A 358 -5.46 -18.04 20.98
CA LEU A 358 -4.50 -16.91 20.95
C LEU A 358 -4.44 -16.08 22.24
N HIS A 359 -4.89 -16.62 23.36
CA HIS A 359 -5.16 -15.80 24.52
C HIS A 359 -4.81 -16.60 25.78
N SER A 360 -3.52 -16.57 26.16
CA SER A 360 -2.90 -17.28 27.30
C SER A 360 -2.96 -16.53 28.64
N ASN A 361 -2.95 -15.19 28.66
CA ASN A 361 -2.76 -14.43 29.91
C ASN A 361 -4.00 -14.28 30.83
N TRP A 362 -5.22 -14.62 30.39
CA TRP A 362 -6.47 -14.41 31.12
C TRP A 362 -6.89 -15.60 31.99
N TRP A 363 -6.43 -16.82 31.67
CA TRP A 363 -6.77 -18.01 32.47
C TRP A 363 -6.20 -17.95 33.89
N LYS A 364 -5.22 -17.06 34.13
CA LYS A 364 -4.57 -16.85 35.41
C LYS A 364 -5.37 -15.98 36.39
N SER A 365 -6.44 -15.30 35.98
CA SER A 365 -7.08 -14.26 36.81
C SER A 365 -8.38 -14.64 37.54
N HIS A 366 -8.91 -15.87 37.44
CA HIS A 366 -10.22 -16.23 38.03
C HIS A 366 -10.29 -17.61 38.73
N ASN A 367 -10.38 -17.60 40.08
CA ASN A 367 -10.12 -18.75 40.95
C ASN A 367 -11.33 -19.62 41.39
N THR A 368 -12.60 -19.30 41.08
CA THR A 368 -13.75 -20.06 41.64
C THR A 368 -14.69 -20.69 40.60
N ILE A 369 -15.14 -21.92 40.89
CA ILE A 369 -15.99 -22.79 40.05
C ILE A 369 -17.43 -22.26 39.90
N ARG A 370 -17.97 -21.55 40.90
CA ARG A 370 -19.35 -21.04 40.89
C ARG A 370 -19.58 -19.97 39.81
N ASN A 371 -18.52 -19.23 39.43
CA ASN A 371 -18.53 -18.26 38.33
C ASN A 371 -18.55 -18.94 36.94
N ARG A 372 -18.26 -20.26 36.86
CA ARG A 372 -18.10 -21.00 35.61
C ARG A 372 -19.38 -21.70 35.13
N ILE A 373 -20.35 -21.99 36.01
CA ILE A 373 -21.50 -22.89 35.71
C ILE A 373 -22.74 -22.15 35.15
N LYS A 374 -22.89 -20.83 35.33
CA LYS A 374 -24.09 -20.06 34.95
C LYS A 374 -24.34 -19.89 33.43
N PHE A 375 -23.48 -20.41 32.55
CA PHE A 375 -23.39 -20.00 31.13
C PHE A 375 -23.82 -21.07 30.08
N LEU A 376 -24.47 -22.17 30.46
CA LEU A 376 -24.71 -23.35 29.61
C LEU A 376 -26.08 -23.41 28.88
N LYS A 377 -26.45 -22.42 28.05
CA LYS A 377 -27.51 -22.62 27.02
C LYS A 377 -27.09 -22.06 25.65
N PRO A 378 -27.30 -22.79 24.53
CA PRO A 378 -26.83 -22.38 23.21
C PRO A 378 -27.77 -21.33 22.58
N LEU A 379 -27.18 -20.36 21.88
CA LEU A 379 -27.89 -19.32 21.13
C LEU A 379 -27.93 -19.67 19.63
N ASP A 380 -29.10 -19.48 19.04
CA ASP A 380 -29.38 -19.57 17.61
C ASP A 380 -28.69 -18.40 16.86
N LEU A 381 -27.90 -18.74 15.82
CA LEU A 381 -27.06 -17.83 15.05
C LEU A 381 -27.65 -17.51 13.67
N THR A 382 -28.96 -17.65 13.47
CA THR A 382 -29.57 -17.13 12.24
C THR A 382 -29.56 -15.59 12.24
N PRO A 383 -28.86 -14.92 11.29
CA PRO A 383 -28.91 -13.48 11.16
C PRO A 383 -30.29 -13.05 10.66
N ARG A 384 -30.96 -12.14 11.38
CA ARG A 384 -32.12 -11.42 10.86
C ARG A 384 -31.62 -10.24 10.03
N LEU A 385 -31.65 -10.40 8.72
CA LEU A 385 -31.41 -9.33 7.74
C LEU A 385 -32.58 -8.33 7.79
N GLN A 386 -32.28 -7.05 8.02
CA GLN A 386 -33.06 -5.94 7.47
C GLN A 386 -32.32 -5.46 6.22
N GLU A 387 -32.98 -5.57 5.06
CA GLU A 387 -32.43 -5.15 3.77
C GLU A 387 -32.25 -3.64 3.72
N ILE A 388 -30.98 -3.19 3.70
CA ILE A 388 -30.60 -1.92 3.08
C ILE A 388 -29.48 -2.25 2.10
N THR A 389 -29.81 -2.19 0.82
CA THR A 389 -28.92 -2.52 -0.28
C THR A 389 -27.91 -1.39 -0.49
N VAL A 390 -26.67 -1.58 -0.01
CA VAL A 390 -25.50 -0.77 -0.42
C VAL A 390 -24.46 -1.72 -1.01
N CYS A 391 -24.19 -1.57 -2.30
CA CYS A 391 -23.19 -2.36 -3.03
C CYS A 391 -21.77 -1.96 -2.59
N ASN A 392 -21.16 -2.77 -1.72
CA ASN A 392 -19.76 -2.63 -1.34
C ASN A 392 -18.83 -3.21 -2.41
N THR A 393 -18.17 -2.35 -3.18
CA THR A 393 -17.02 -2.75 -4.00
C THR A 393 -15.73 -2.58 -3.20
N LYS A 394 -15.21 -3.68 -2.64
CA LYS A 394 -13.88 -3.72 -1.99
C LYS A 394 -12.80 -3.23 -2.96
N ILE A 395 -12.06 -2.24 -2.49
CA ILE A 395 -10.76 -1.75 -2.99
C ILE A 395 -9.69 -2.38 -2.07
N GLU A 396 -8.76 -3.17 -2.62
CA GLU A 396 -7.67 -3.85 -1.88
C GLU A 396 -6.29 -3.37 -2.37
N PRO A 397 -5.27 -3.23 -1.50
CA PRO A 397 -3.98 -2.61 -1.85
C PRO A 397 -3.03 -3.56 -2.61
N ARG A 398 -2.26 -2.99 -3.54
CA ARG A 398 -1.27 -3.66 -4.38
C ARG A 398 0.10 -3.68 -3.68
N GLY A 399 0.59 -4.87 -3.32
CA GLY A 399 1.96 -5.08 -2.82
C GLY A 399 2.31 -6.58 -2.77
N THR A 400 3.15 -6.97 -3.72
CA THR A 400 3.87 -8.24 -4.01
C THR A 400 3.70 -9.49 -3.11
N ASN A 401 3.41 -10.62 -3.78
CA ASN A 401 3.48 -12.03 -3.34
C ASN A 401 2.48 -12.60 -2.30
N LYS A 402 1.46 -11.85 -1.86
CA LYS A 402 0.38 -12.42 -0.99
C LYS A 402 -0.45 -13.53 -1.66
N ASN A 403 -0.64 -13.49 -2.97
CA ASN A 403 -1.42 -14.52 -3.66
C ASN A 403 -0.74 -15.90 -3.58
N VAL A 404 0.60 -15.95 -3.64
CA VAL A 404 1.36 -17.19 -3.52
C VAL A 404 1.25 -17.76 -2.11
N HIS A 405 1.31 -16.90 -1.08
CA HIS A 405 1.17 -17.31 0.32
C HIS A 405 -0.26 -17.78 0.62
N ALA A 406 -1.27 -17.04 0.16
CA ALA A 406 -2.67 -17.42 0.32
C ALA A 406 -2.99 -18.73 -0.40
N VAL A 407 -2.45 -18.94 -1.60
CA VAL A 407 -2.57 -20.21 -2.36
C VAL A 407 -1.86 -21.36 -1.64
N LYS A 408 -0.69 -21.12 -1.04
CA LYS A 408 0.03 -22.12 -0.24
C LYS A 408 -0.71 -22.49 1.05
N GLU A 409 -1.33 -21.53 1.72
CA GLU A 409 -2.01 -21.75 3.01
C GLU A 409 -3.43 -22.32 2.86
N ARG A 410 -4.21 -21.83 1.91
CA ARG A 410 -5.62 -22.19 1.74
C ARG A 410 -5.86 -23.21 0.63
N GLY A 411 -4.85 -23.45 -0.20
CA GLY A 411 -4.95 -24.25 -1.41
C GLY A 411 -5.50 -23.44 -2.59
N PHE A 412 -4.87 -23.61 -3.76
CA PHE A 412 -5.24 -22.94 -5.02
C PHE A 412 -6.74 -23.06 -5.33
N TRP A 413 -7.27 -24.29 -5.26
CA TRP A 413 -8.67 -24.58 -5.60
C TRP A 413 -9.67 -23.91 -4.67
N THR A 414 -9.34 -23.77 -3.38
CA THR A 414 -10.19 -23.09 -2.40
C THR A 414 -10.29 -21.60 -2.71
N ILE A 415 -9.18 -20.96 -3.09
CA ILE A 415 -9.17 -19.55 -3.50
C ILE A 415 -9.94 -19.34 -4.79
N CYS A 416 -9.75 -20.22 -5.79
CA CYS A 416 -10.52 -20.17 -7.02
C CYS A 416 -12.02 -20.39 -6.78
N ALA A 417 -12.40 -21.30 -5.89
CA ALA A 417 -13.81 -21.53 -5.55
C ALA A 417 -14.44 -20.34 -4.82
N GLN A 418 -13.68 -19.67 -3.95
CA GLN A 418 -14.19 -18.57 -3.13
C GLN A 418 -14.21 -17.23 -3.89
N TYR A 419 -13.16 -16.92 -4.65
CA TYR A 419 -12.94 -15.61 -5.27
C TYR A 419 -12.95 -15.65 -6.81
N GLY A 420 -13.09 -16.83 -7.41
CA GLY A 420 -13.24 -16.98 -8.85
C GLY A 420 -14.53 -16.34 -9.38
N PRO A 421 -14.64 -16.18 -10.71
CA PRO A 421 -15.81 -15.62 -11.34
C PRO A 421 -17.05 -16.49 -11.06
N HIS A 422 -18.03 -15.91 -10.37
CA HIS A 422 -19.32 -16.55 -10.11
C HIS A 422 -20.26 -16.33 -11.29
N LEU A 423 -20.61 -17.41 -11.99
CA LEU A 423 -21.54 -17.38 -13.11
C LEU A 423 -22.97 -17.15 -12.60
N THR A 424 -23.64 -16.15 -13.18
CA THR A 424 -25.05 -15.87 -12.95
C THR A 424 -25.81 -16.01 -14.26
N THR A 425 -27.10 -16.35 -14.16
CA THR A 425 -27.99 -16.42 -15.34
C THR A 425 -28.06 -15.08 -16.07
N LYS A 426 -28.06 -13.96 -15.34
CA LYS A 426 -28.04 -12.61 -15.90
C LYS A 426 -26.78 -12.33 -16.73
N GLY A 427 -25.60 -12.66 -16.22
CA GLY A 427 -24.35 -12.42 -16.96
C GLY A 427 -24.19 -13.31 -18.19
N ILE A 428 -24.61 -14.58 -18.10
CA ILE A 428 -24.63 -15.47 -19.27
C ILE A 428 -25.59 -14.96 -20.34
N ALA A 429 -26.82 -14.60 -19.94
CA ALA A 429 -27.81 -14.05 -20.85
C ALA A 429 -27.31 -12.76 -21.51
N ALA A 430 -26.63 -11.88 -20.77
CA ALA A 430 -26.08 -10.64 -21.31
C ALA A 430 -25.05 -10.89 -22.43
N VAL A 431 -24.13 -11.85 -22.25
CA VAL A 431 -23.14 -12.20 -23.29
C VAL A 431 -23.83 -12.83 -24.51
N ILE A 432 -24.80 -13.72 -24.31
CA ILE A 432 -25.57 -14.32 -25.43
C ILE A 432 -26.33 -13.24 -26.20
N CYS A 433 -27.03 -12.35 -25.51
CA CYS A 433 -27.74 -11.23 -26.12
C CYS A 433 -26.79 -10.29 -26.86
N TRP A 434 -25.63 -9.98 -26.28
CA TRP A 434 -24.59 -9.17 -26.91
C TRP A 434 -24.12 -9.78 -28.23
N VAL A 435 -23.68 -11.04 -28.21
CA VAL A 435 -23.19 -11.74 -29.40
C VAL A 435 -24.31 -11.87 -30.46
N GLY A 436 -25.54 -12.13 -30.03
CA GLY A 436 -26.71 -12.20 -30.91
C GLY A 436 -27.02 -10.87 -31.60
N ILE A 437 -27.06 -9.76 -30.85
CA ILE A 437 -27.27 -8.41 -31.40
C ILE A 437 -26.15 -8.07 -32.40
N GLN A 438 -24.90 -8.34 -32.03
CA GLN A 438 -23.77 -8.08 -32.92
C GLN A 438 -23.83 -8.91 -34.20
N ALA A 439 -24.24 -10.18 -34.12
CA ALA A 439 -24.41 -11.04 -35.29
C ALA A 439 -25.54 -10.52 -36.19
N LEU A 440 -26.66 -10.08 -35.61
CA LEU A 440 -27.77 -9.47 -36.34
C LEU A 440 -27.32 -8.20 -37.06
N LEU A 441 -26.62 -7.29 -36.38
CA LEU A 441 -26.12 -6.06 -36.99
C LEU A 441 -25.10 -6.35 -38.10
N TYR A 442 -24.21 -7.33 -37.90
CA TYR A 442 -23.24 -7.75 -38.90
C TYR A 442 -23.94 -8.25 -40.19
N CYS A 443 -25.02 -9.03 -40.05
CA CYS A 443 -25.80 -9.53 -41.18
C CYS A 443 -26.68 -8.46 -41.84
N LEU A 444 -27.41 -7.67 -41.05
CA LEU A 444 -28.49 -6.81 -41.53
C LEU A 444 -28.03 -5.43 -42.00
N LEU A 445 -26.98 -4.87 -41.38
CA LEU A 445 -26.55 -3.53 -41.76
C LEU A 445 -25.86 -3.53 -43.14
N PRO A 446 -26.13 -2.50 -43.97
CA PRO A 446 -25.44 -2.31 -45.23
C PRO A 446 -23.97 -1.98 -44.99
N GLY A 447 -23.12 -2.36 -45.94
CA GLY A 447 -21.68 -2.12 -45.88
C GLY A 447 -21.04 -2.30 -47.24
N GLU A 448 -19.92 -1.63 -47.45
CA GLU A 448 -19.14 -1.76 -48.68
C GLU A 448 -18.44 -3.13 -48.74
N GLN A 449 -18.30 -3.67 -49.95
CA GLN A 449 -17.60 -4.92 -50.18
C GLN A 449 -16.12 -4.64 -50.43
N HIS A 450 -15.26 -5.25 -49.61
CA HIS A 450 -13.81 -5.16 -49.76
C HIS A 450 -13.22 -6.55 -49.97
N GLN A 451 -12.18 -6.61 -50.80
CA GLN A 451 -11.41 -7.83 -51.01
C GLN A 451 -10.34 -7.98 -49.94
N GLY A 452 -10.20 -9.20 -49.43
CA GLY A 452 -9.12 -9.60 -48.53
C GLY A 452 -7.81 -9.84 -49.26
N GLN A 453 -7.05 -10.81 -48.79
CA GLN A 453 -5.82 -11.27 -49.43
C GLN A 453 -6.04 -12.67 -50.02
N LEU A 454 -5.21 -13.05 -50.99
CA LEU A 454 -5.17 -14.41 -51.51
C LEU A 454 -4.79 -15.37 -50.38
N THR A 455 -5.61 -16.40 -50.17
CA THR A 455 -5.28 -17.50 -49.26
C THR A 455 -4.21 -18.40 -49.87
N PRO A 456 -3.55 -19.27 -49.08
CA PRO A 456 -2.60 -20.26 -49.60
C PRO A 456 -3.16 -21.14 -50.73
N ALA A 457 -4.45 -21.48 -50.69
CA ALA A 457 -5.14 -22.20 -51.77
C ALA A 457 -5.61 -21.29 -52.94
N GLY A 458 -5.27 -20.00 -52.92
CA GLY A 458 -5.54 -19.06 -54.02
C GLY A 458 -6.93 -18.43 -54.00
N TYR A 459 -7.71 -18.55 -52.92
CA TYR A 459 -9.03 -17.92 -52.83
C TYR A 459 -8.90 -16.42 -52.47
N LEU A 460 -9.64 -15.57 -53.18
CA LEU A 460 -9.77 -14.15 -52.86
C LEU A 460 -11.13 -13.89 -52.22
N LEU A 461 -11.14 -13.73 -50.90
CA LEU A 461 -12.36 -13.62 -50.12
C LEU A 461 -12.91 -12.18 -50.08
N ASN A 462 -14.24 -12.05 -50.21
CA ASN A 462 -14.95 -10.77 -50.07
C ASN A 462 -15.46 -10.58 -48.63
N TYR A 463 -15.41 -9.35 -48.14
CA TYR A 463 -15.82 -8.97 -46.79
C TYR A 463 -16.74 -7.76 -46.84
N LYS A 464 -17.88 -7.87 -46.15
CA LYS A 464 -18.79 -6.74 -45.95
C LYS A 464 -18.33 -5.91 -44.75
N ILE A 465 -18.00 -4.66 -45.01
CA ILE A 465 -17.46 -3.72 -44.02
C ILE A 465 -18.58 -2.78 -43.56
N ASN A 466 -19.10 -3.02 -42.36
CA ASN A 466 -20.20 -2.26 -41.74
C ASN A 466 -19.95 -1.93 -40.26
N GLY A 467 -18.69 -1.89 -39.84
CA GLY A 467 -18.32 -1.77 -38.43
C GLY A 467 -18.69 -0.42 -37.84
N LEU A 468 -18.48 0.67 -38.58
CA LEU A 468 -18.82 2.00 -38.11
C LEU A 468 -20.33 2.18 -37.91
N SER A 469 -21.15 1.71 -38.86
CA SER A 469 -22.61 1.75 -38.73
C SER A 469 -23.09 0.86 -37.58
N ALA A 470 -22.51 -0.33 -37.41
CA ALA A 470 -22.81 -1.21 -36.30
C ALA A 470 -22.43 -0.59 -34.94
N TRP A 471 -21.29 0.11 -34.86
CA TRP A 471 -20.87 0.84 -33.66
C TRP A 471 -21.87 1.94 -33.31
N ILE A 472 -22.28 2.77 -34.28
CA ILE A 472 -23.26 3.85 -34.07
C ILE A 472 -24.58 3.27 -33.57
N VAL A 473 -25.14 2.28 -34.26
CA VAL A 473 -26.42 1.66 -33.88
C VAL A 473 -26.36 1.03 -32.49
N THR A 474 -25.26 0.35 -32.18
CA THR A 474 -25.04 -0.28 -30.87
C THR A 474 -25.04 0.75 -29.74
N HIS A 475 -24.32 1.86 -29.90
CA HIS A 475 -24.21 2.89 -28.86
C HIS A 475 -25.49 3.72 -28.72
N LEU A 476 -26.18 4.00 -29.83
CA LEU A 476 -27.52 4.60 -29.79
C LEU A 476 -28.52 3.69 -29.08
N LEU A 477 -28.52 2.39 -29.40
CA LEU A 477 -29.39 1.43 -28.74
C LEU A 477 -29.10 1.35 -27.23
N TYR A 478 -27.83 1.29 -26.84
CA TYR A 478 -27.41 1.33 -25.44
C TYR A 478 -27.93 2.60 -24.73
N GLY A 479 -27.75 3.78 -25.34
CA GLY A 479 -28.22 5.05 -24.80
C GLY A 479 -29.75 5.12 -24.67
N VAL A 480 -30.49 4.71 -25.70
CA VAL A 480 -31.96 4.71 -25.71
C VAL A 480 -32.52 3.73 -24.68
N LEU A 481 -31.99 2.50 -24.61
CA LEU A 481 -32.44 1.52 -23.62
C LEU A 481 -32.14 1.97 -22.19
N SER A 482 -31.02 2.68 -21.99
CA SER A 482 -30.66 3.26 -20.70
C SER A 482 -31.59 4.41 -20.33
N TRP A 483 -31.91 5.29 -21.29
CA TRP A 483 -32.83 6.42 -21.08
C TRP A 483 -34.27 5.96 -20.78
N LEU A 484 -34.72 4.88 -21.42
CA LEU A 484 -36.02 4.25 -21.13
C LEU A 484 -36.05 3.46 -19.81
N GLY A 485 -34.94 3.34 -19.10
CA GLY A 485 -34.83 2.57 -17.85
C GLY A 485 -34.92 1.05 -18.04
N ILE A 486 -34.83 0.56 -19.27
CA ILE A 486 -34.86 -0.88 -19.59
C ILE A 486 -33.49 -1.51 -19.28
N LEU A 487 -32.40 -0.78 -19.56
CA LEU A 487 -31.03 -1.19 -19.31
C LEU A 487 -30.42 -0.30 -18.22
N ASP A 488 -29.79 -0.89 -17.22
CA ASP A 488 -28.95 -0.12 -16.29
C ASP A 488 -27.65 0.29 -17.01
N PRO A 489 -27.34 1.59 -17.19
CA PRO A 489 -26.09 1.99 -17.82
C PRO A 489 -24.87 1.62 -16.95
N GLY A 490 -25.04 1.34 -15.66
CA GLY A 490 -23.99 0.77 -14.79
C GLY A 490 -23.94 -0.76 -14.78
N PHE A 491 -24.64 -1.46 -15.68
CA PHE A 491 -24.81 -2.92 -15.63
C PHE A 491 -23.49 -3.70 -15.67
N ILE A 492 -22.56 -3.29 -16.54
CA ILE A 492 -21.31 -4.02 -16.79
C ILE A 492 -20.45 -4.12 -15.51
N PRO A 493 -20.02 -3.01 -14.87
CA PRO A 493 -19.20 -3.07 -13.66
C PRO A 493 -19.90 -3.75 -12.47
N ARG A 494 -21.24 -3.71 -12.40
CA ARG A 494 -22.02 -4.42 -11.36
C ARG A 494 -21.99 -5.94 -11.54
N ASN A 495 -21.89 -6.44 -12.77
CA ASN A 495 -21.98 -7.87 -13.09
C ASN A 495 -20.65 -8.45 -13.63
N TRP A 496 -19.54 -7.72 -13.45
CA TRP A 496 -18.27 -8.00 -14.11
C TRP A 496 -17.72 -9.41 -13.87
N SER A 497 -17.83 -9.94 -12.65
CA SER A 497 -17.38 -11.30 -12.33
C SER A 497 -18.09 -12.36 -13.19
N SER A 498 -19.42 -12.24 -13.33
CA SER A 498 -20.20 -13.15 -14.15
C SER A 498 -19.96 -12.94 -15.64
N LEU A 499 -19.69 -11.70 -16.09
CA LEU A 499 -19.40 -11.39 -17.49
C LEU A 499 -18.05 -11.98 -17.91
N ILE A 500 -17.00 -11.87 -17.08
CA ILE A 500 -15.70 -12.52 -17.33
C ILE A 500 -15.86 -14.03 -17.46
N GLY A 501 -16.62 -14.65 -16.54
CA GLY A 501 -16.88 -16.08 -16.60
C GLY A 501 -17.62 -16.49 -17.89
N ALA A 502 -18.65 -15.72 -18.28
CA ALA A 502 -19.44 -15.99 -19.48
C ALA A 502 -18.64 -15.75 -20.77
N MET A 503 -17.79 -14.73 -20.84
CA MET A 503 -16.90 -14.45 -21.98
C MET A 503 -15.83 -15.53 -22.14
N ASN A 504 -15.27 -16.04 -21.04
CA ASN A 504 -14.37 -17.20 -21.08
C ASN A 504 -15.07 -18.42 -21.67
N LEU A 505 -16.27 -18.73 -21.17
CA LEU A 505 -17.08 -19.84 -21.67
C LEU A 505 -17.40 -19.67 -23.16
N ALA A 506 -17.76 -18.45 -23.60
CA ALA A 506 -17.99 -18.14 -25.00
C ALA A 506 -16.75 -18.40 -25.87
N GLY A 507 -15.56 -17.98 -25.42
CA GLY A 507 -14.30 -18.25 -26.10
C GLY A 507 -14.07 -19.75 -26.34
N PHE A 508 -14.24 -20.58 -25.30
CA PHE A 508 -14.12 -22.04 -25.41
C PHE A 508 -15.18 -22.65 -26.35
N VAL A 509 -16.45 -22.25 -26.20
CA VAL A 509 -17.56 -22.79 -26.99
C VAL A 509 -17.38 -22.44 -28.47
N ILE A 510 -17.03 -21.20 -28.80
CA ILE A 510 -16.85 -20.76 -30.19
C ILE A 510 -15.67 -21.47 -30.84
N SER A 511 -14.58 -21.69 -30.10
CA SER A 511 -13.43 -22.45 -30.61
C SER A 511 -13.74 -23.92 -30.82
N ALA A 512 -14.52 -24.54 -29.92
CA ALA A 512 -14.99 -25.91 -30.11
C ALA A 512 -15.89 -26.03 -31.35
N LEU A 513 -16.79 -25.06 -31.55
CA LEU A 513 -17.64 -24.99 -32.74
C LEU A 513 -16.81 -24.78 -34.02
N ALA A 514 -15.80 -23.91 -33.99
CA ALA A 514 -14.89 -23.70 -35.12
C ALA A 514 -14.10 -24.98 -35.45
N LEU A 515 -13.66 -25.72 -34.43
CA LEU A 515 -12.99 -27.02 -34.61
C LEU A 515 -13.94 -28.03 -35.26
N VAL A 516 -15.15 -28.22 -34.72
CA VAL A 516 -16.15 -29.14 -35.28
C VAL A 516 -16.48 -28.75 -36.73
N LYS A 517 -16.67 -27.46 -36.99
CA LYS A 517 -16.92 -26.93 -38.33
C LYS A 517 -15.79 -27.30 -39.31
N ALA A 518 -14.53 -27.19 -38.89
CA ALA A 518 -13.38 -27.53 -39.73
C ALA A 518 -13.35 -29.02 -40.17
N TYR A 519 -13.92 -29.91 -39.37
CA TYR A 519 -14.05 -31.33 -39.71
C TYR A 519 -15.30 -31.63 -40.54
N VAL A 520 -16.44 -31.04 -40.18
CA VAL A 520 -17.75 -31.41 -40.73
C VAL A 520 -18.11 -30.62 -41.99
N MET A 521 -17.86 -29.31 -41.98
CA MET A 521 -18.30 -28.37 -43.01
C MET A 521 -17.27 -27.23 -43.22
N PRO A 522 -16.05 -27.55 -43.67
CA PRO A 522 -15.03 -26.54 -43.91
C PRO A 522 -15.45 -25.62 -45.07
N THR A 523 -15.15 -24.33 -44.95
CA THR A 523 -15.46 -23.33 -45.97
C THR A 523 -14.59 -23.56 -47.22
N HIS A 524 -13.28 -23.72 -47.00
CA HIS A 524 -12.32 -24.10 -48.04
C HIS A 524 -11.49 -25.29 -47.53
N PRO A 525 -11.80 -26.53 -47.98
CA PRO A 525 -11.09 -27.71 -47.50
C PRO A 525 -9.57 -27.66 -47.72
N GLU A 526 -9.12 -26.94 -48.75
CA GLU A 526 -7.72 -26.80 -49.15
C GLU A 526 -6.92 -25.81 -48.28
N ASP A 527 -7.59 -24.87 -47.61
CA ASP A 527 -6.95 -23.92 -46.67
C ASP A 527 -6.89 -24.47 -45.23
N ARG A 528 -7.17 -25.76 -45.05
CA ARG A 528 -7.07 -26.43 -43.75
C ARG A 528 -5.64 -26.86 -43.46
N LYS A 529 -5.24 -26.71 -42.20
CA LYS A 529 -3.96 -27.19 -41.70
C LYS A 529 -4.16 -28.06 -40.46
N PHE A 530 -3.78 -29.32 -40.58
CA PHE A 530 -3.79 -30.26 -39.46
C PHE A 530 -2.36 -30.48 -38.98
N SER A 531 -2.11 -30.28 -37.68
CA SER A 531 -0.78 -30.50 -37.07
C SER A 531 -0.56 -31.94 -36.63
N GLY A 532 -1.63 -32.75 -36.56
CA GLY A 532 -1.60 -34.09 -35.95
C GLY A 532 -1.73 -34.08 -34.43
N SER A 533 -1.79 -32.91 -33.79
CA SER A 533 -2.04 -32.74 -32.36
C SER A 533 -3.38 -32.04 -32.14
N PHE A 534 -4.32 -32.74 -31.50
CA PHE A 534 -5.64 -32.19 -31.16
C PHE A 534 -5.54 -30.88 -30.37
N LEU A 535 -4.63 -30.82 -29.39
CA LEU A 535 -4.46 -29.63 -28.55
C LEU A 535 -3.93 -28.44 -29.35
N TYR A 536 -3.00 -28.66 -30.28
CA TYR A 536 -2.47 -27.60 -31.13
C TYR A 536 -3.51 -27.13 -32.15
N ASP A 537 -4.24 -28.06 -32.76
CA ASP A 537 -5.30 -27.76 -33.73
C ASP A 537 -6.49 -27.03 -33.08
N PHE A 538 -6.83 -27.35 -31.84
CA PHE A 538 -7.79 -26.57 -31.06
C PHE A 538 -7.26 -25.16 -30.75
N PHE A 539 -5.98 -25.06 -30.37
CA PHE A 539 -5.38 -23.78 -29.97
C PHE A 539 -5.20 -22.81 -31.14
N MET A 540 -4.51 -23.24 -32.20
CA MET A 540 -4.20 -22.44 -33.38
C MET A 540 -5.34 -22.41 -34.40
N GLY A 541 -6.21 -23.41 -34.41
CA GLY A 541 -7.28 -23.55 -35.40
C GLY A 541 -6.85 -24.31 -36.65
N ILE A 542 -7.83 -24.92 -37.31
CA ILE A 542 -7.62 -25.76 -38.50
C ILE A 542 -7.97 -25.00 -39.79
N GLU A 543 -9.06 -24.23 -39.80
CA GLU A 543 -9.46 -23.42 -40.96
C GLU A 543 -8.79 -22.05 -40.90
N LEU A 544 -8.28 -21.58 -42.04
CA LEU A 544 -7.68 -20.25 -42.12
C LEU A 544 -8.74 -19.18 -41.86
N ASN A 545 -9.78 -19.08 -42.69
CA ASN A 545 -10.86 -18.09 -42.54
C ASN A 545 -12.23 -18.80 -42.55
N PRO A 546 -12.69 -19.36 -41.41
CA PRO A 546 -13.95 -20.09 -41.38
C PRO A 546 -15.15 -19.14 -41.49
N ARG A 547 -16.12 -19.52 -42.34
CA ARG A 547 -17.33 -18.73 -42.62
C ARG A 547 -18.62 -19.49 -42.36
N LEU A 548 -19.64 -18.77 -41.91
CA LEU A 548 -21.01 -19.25 -41.83
C LEU A 548 -21.80 -18.74 -43.04
N GLY A 549 -21.95 -19.59 -44.06
CA GLY A 549 -22.38 -19.14 -45.39
C GLY A 549 -21.30 -18.30 -46.08
N GLU A 550 -21.69 -17.49 -47.07
CA GLU A 550 -20.72 -16.74 -47.87
C GLU A 550 -20.21 -15.45 -47.20
N ASN A 551 -21.10 -14.77 -46.46
CA ASN A 551 -20.87 -13.40 -46.01
C ASN A 551 -20.49 -13.27 -44.53
N PHE A 552 -20.59 -14.33 -43.73
CA PHE A 552 -20.30 -14.27 -42.30
C PHE A 552 -18.90 -14.81 -42.01
N ASP A 553 -17.91 -13.93 -41.86
CA ASP A 553 -16.54 -14.33 -41.53
C ASP A 553 -16.29 -14.32 -40.01
N LEU A 554 -15.88 -15.46 -39.45
CA LEU A 554 -15.72 -15.60 -38.00
C LEU A 554 -14.59 -14.74 -37.44
N LYS A 555 -13.51 -14.49 -38.18
CA LYS A 555 -12.41 -13.65 -37.68
C LYS A 555 -12.84 -12.19 -37.59
N LEU A 556 -13.37 -11.67 -38.68
CA LEU A 556 -13.83 -10.28 -38.73
C LEU A 556 -14.96 -10.03 -37.73
N PHE A 557 -15.89 -10.98 -37.59
CA PHE A 557 -16.95 -10.91 -36.59
C PHE A 557 -16.41 -10.89 -35.16
N SER A 558 -15.53 -11.85 -34.82
CA SER A 558 -15.03 -11.99 -33.45
C SER A 558 -14.22 -10.77 -33.03
N ASN A 559 -13.27 -10.35 -33.86
CA ASN A 559 -12.41 -9.23 -33.55
C ASN A 559 -13.18 -7.90 -33.62
N GLY A 560 -13.82 -7.63 -34.76
CA GLY A 560 -14.43 -6.35 -35.04
C GLY A 560 -15.75 -6.12 -34.30
N ARG A 561 -16.64 -7.11 -34.22
CA ARG A 561 -17.97 -6.92 -33.62
C ARG A 561 -17.97 -7.29 -32.15
N ALA A 562 -17.76 -8.56 -31.83
CA ALA A 562 -17.93 -9.03 -30.46
C ALA A 562 -16.86 -8.48 -29.51
N GLY A 563 -15.61 -8.34 -29.97
CA GLY A 563 -14.47 -7.85 -29.17
C GLY A 563 -14.32 -6.32 -29.16
N MET A 564 -13.94 -5.73 -30.30
CA MET A 564 -13.62 -4.29 -30.38
C MET A 564 -14.81 -3.39 -30.02
N MET A 565 -16.04 -3.78 -30.34
CA MET A 565 -17.21 -2.93 -30.09
C MET A 565 -17.63 -2.90 -28.61
N VAL A 566 -17.42 -4.00 -27.86
CA VAL A 566 -17.78 -4.04 -26.43
C VAL A 566 -16.81 -3.19 -25.61
N TRP A 567 -15.60 -2.93 -26.09
CA TRP A 567 -14.61 -2.09 -25.42
C TRP A 567 -15.21 -0.73 -25.03
N THR A 568 -15.72 0.03 -26.00
CA THR A 568 -16.28 1.36 -25.71
C THR A 568 -17.55 1.29 -24.85
N LEU A 569 -18.35 0.23 -24.97
CA LEU A 569 -19.50 0.02 -24.08
C LEU A 569 -19.08 -0.21 -22.63
N ILE A 570 -18.00 -0.97 -22.39
CA ILE A 570 -17.44 -1.18 -21.06
C ILE A 570 -16.99 0.16 -20.47
N ASP A 571 -16.30 1.00 -21.25
CA ASP A 571 -15.84 2.31 -20.77
C ASP A 571 -16.99 3.26 -20.45
N PHE A 572 -18.00 3.36 -21.35
CA PHE A 572 -19.19 4.16 -21.08
C PHE A 572 -20.01 3.64 -19.90
N SER A 573 -20.07 2.32 -19.71
CA SER A 573 -20.76 1.74 -18.56
C SER A 573 -20.01 2.00 -17.24
N ASN A 574 -18.68 2.03 -17.26
CA ASN A 574 -17.88 2.46 -16.10
C ASN A 574 -18.08 3.95 -15.79
N MET A 575 -18.16 4.83 -16.80
CA MET A 575 -18.51 6.24 -16.60
C MET A 575 -19.89 6.40 -15.97
N ALA A 576 -20.90 5.69 -16.49
CA ALA A 576 -22.25 5.74 -15.95
C ALA A 576 -22.33 5.17 -14.52
N TYR A 577 -21.63 4.08 -14.24
CA TYR A 577 -21.53 3.51 -12.89
C TYR A 577 -20.92 4.49 -11.90
N GLN A 578 -19.84 5.17 -12.28
CA GLN A 578 -19.23 6.20 -11.44
C GLN A 578 -20.22 7.35 -11.19
N TYR A 579 -20.88 7.86 -12.24
CA TYR A 579 -21.89 8.91 -12.11
C TYR A 579 -23.05 8.51 -11.19
N GLN A 580 -23.58 7.29 -11.32
CA GLN A 580 -24.66 6.79 -10.46
C GLN A 580 -24.28 6.72 -8.98
N ASN A 581 -23.00 6.47 -8.67
CA ASN A 581 -22.55 6.29 -7.28
C ASN A 581 -22.18 7.61 -6.59
N GLN A 582 -21.63 8.60 -7.32
CA GLN A 582 -21.12 9.84 -6.71
C GLN A 582 -21.70 11.14 -7.31
N GLY A 583 -22.54 11.06 -8.36
CA GLY A 583 -23.20 12.21 -8.98
C GLY A 583 -22.35 13.00 -9.99
N TYR A 584 -21.10 12.60 -10.23
CA TYR A 584 -20.21 13.20 -11.21
C TYR A 584 -19.17 12.17 -11.72
N VAL A 585 -18.53 12.44 -12.86
CA VAL A 585 -17.48 11.59 -13.44
C VAL A 585 -16.12 12.27 -13.31
N GLU A 586 -15.11 11.54 -12.85
CA GLU A 586 -13.75 12.02 -12.69
C GLU A 586 -13.10 12.33 -14.05
N PRO A 587 -12.39 13.46 -14.20
CA PRO A 587 -11.72 13.84 -15.44
C PRO A 587 -10.76 12.78 -16.00
N SER A 588 -10.06 12.04 -15.13
CA SER A 588 -9.22 10.90 -15.55
C SER A 588 -9.97 9.82 -16.33
N LEU A 589 -11.19 9.46 -15.88
CA LEU A 589 -11.99 8.45 -16.56
C LEU A 589 -12.54 8.96 -17.89
N ILE A 590 -12.92 10.25 -17.94
CA ILE A 590 -13.33 10.91 -19.19
C ILE A 590 -12.20 10.88 -20.22
N LEU A 591 -10.98 11.22 -19.80
CA LEU A 591 -9.80 11.24 -20.67
C LEU A 591 -9.48 9.85 -21.25
N VAL A 592 -9.44 8.81 -20.39
CA VAL A 592 -9.19 7.43 -20.82
C VAL A 592 -10.26 6.98 -21.81
N THR A 593 -11.53 7.21 -21.48
CA THR A 593 -12.65 6.82 -22.34
C THR A 593 -12.61 7.54 -23.69
N ALA A 594 -12.26 8.83 -23.71
CA ALA A 594 -12.15 9.62 -24.93
C ALA A 594 -11.02 9.11 -25.85
N LEU A 595 -9.83 8.81 -25.30
CA LEU A 595 -8.70 8.30 -26.07
C LEU A 595 -8.94 6.88 -26.59
N GLN A 596 -9.54 6.01 -25.77
CA GLN A 596 -9.88 4.64 -26.19
C GLN A 596 -11.01 4.64 -27.22
N THR A 597 -12.02 5.50 -27.07
CA THR A 597 -13.07 5.69 -28.08
C THR A 597 -12.50 6.20 -29.39
N LEU A 598 -11.59 7.17 -29.36
CA LEU A 598 -10.89 7.65 -30.56
C LEU A 598 -10.21 6.49 -31.29
N TYR A 599 -9.48 5.64 -30.56
CA TYR A 599 -8.80 4.48 -31.14
C TYR A 599 -9.76 3.44 -31.75
N VAL A 600 -10.84 3.09 -31.05
CA VAL A 600 -11.83 2.10 -31.51
C VAL A 600 -12.62 2.61 -32.71
N VAL A 601 -13.07 3.86 -32.67
CA VAL A 601 -13.78 4.49 -33.79
C VAL A 601 -12.87 4.61 -35.00
N ASP A 602 -11.59 4.95 -34.79
CA ASP A 602 -10.58 4.99 -35.84
C ASP A 602 -10.37 3.62 -36.50
N PHE A 603 -10.36 2.54 -35.72
CA PHE A 603 -10.37 1.17 -36.25
C PHE A 603 -11.59 0.94 -37.16
N PHE A 604 -12.80 1.32 -36.75
CA PHE A 604 -14.01 1.12 -37.54
C PHE A 604 -14.11 2.00 -38.79
N ILE A 605 -13.57 3.22 -38.75
CA ILE A 605 -13.43 4.08 -39.94
C ILE A 605 -12.53 3.40 -40.98
N ASN A 606 -11.54 2.63 -40.53
CA ASN A 606 -10.52 2.01 -41.38
C ASN A 606 -10.57 0.48 -41.32
N GLU A 607 -11.76 -0.08 -41.10
CA GLU A 607 -11.95 -1.51 -40.84
C GLU A 607 -11.41 -2.37 -42.00
N SER A 608 -11.49 -1.88 -43.25
CA SER A 608 -10.95 -2.57 -44.42
C SER A 608 -9.43 -2.80 -44.36
N TRP A 609 -8.69 -2.03 -43.56
CA TRP A 609 -7.24 -2.22 -43.38
C TRP A 609 -6.95 -3.47 -42.55
N TYR A 610 -7.87 -3.87 -41.67
CA TYR A 610 -7.74 -5.09 -40.87
C TYR A 610 -7.61 -6.34 -41.73
N LEU A 611 -8.23 -6.37 -42.91
CA LEU A 611 -8.19 -7.50 -43.84
C LEU A 611 -6.78 -7.84 -44.36
N ARG A 612 -5.82 -6.92 -44.16
CA ARG A 612 -4.40 -7.08 -44.57
C ARG A 612 -3.48 -7.43 -43.40
N THR A 613 -4.03 -7.61 -42.20
CA THR A 613 -3.26 -7.94 -41.00
C THR A 613 -2.85 -9.41 -40.99
N ILE A 614 -1.89 -9.74 -40.13
CA ILE A 614 -1.39 -11.10 -39.95
C ILE A 614 -2.51 -12.06 -39.53
N ASP A 615 -3.41 -11.61 -38.65
CA ASP A 615 -4.55 -12.39 -38.16
C ASP A 615 -5.43 -12.92 -39.29
N VAL A 616 -5.70 -12.09 -40.31
CA VAL A 616 -6.56 -12.47 -41.44
C VAL A 616 -5.78 -13.25 -42.50
N LYS A 617 -4.54 -12.85 -42.77
CA LYS A 617 -3.74 -13.42 -43.86
C LYS A 617 -3.13 -14.78 -43.53
N PHE A 618 -2.68 -14.98 -42.30
CA PHE A 618 -1.79 -16.09 -41.96
C PHE A 618 -2.27 -16.95 -40.80
N ASP A 619 -2.85 -16.35 -39.76
CA ASP A 619 -3.19 -17.11 -38.55
C ASP A 619 -4.49 -17.88 -38.74
N HIS A 620 -4.53 -19.15 -38.39
CA HIS A 620 -5.76 -19.94 -38.42
C HIS A 620 -6.71 -19.53 -37.28
N TYR A 621 -8.01 -19.81 -37.43
CA TYR A 621 -9.01 -19.43 -36.43
C TYR A 621 -9.26 -20.56 -35.43
N GLY A 622 -8.62 -20.45 -34.26
CA GLY A 622 -8.76 -21.38 -33.14
C GLY A 622 -9.04 -20.69 -31.81
N PHE A 623 -8.72 -21.36 -30.70
CA PHE A 623 -8.82 -20.80 -29.36
C PHE A 623 -8.04 -19.52 -29.18
N TYR A 624 -6.81 -19.44 -29.69
CA TYR A 624 -5.96 -18.25 -29.57
C TYR A 624 -6.67 -16.98 -30.05
N LEU A 625 -7.20 -16.98 -31.28
CA LEU A 625 -7.86 -15.81 -31.85
C LEU A 625 -9.27 -15.60 -31.26
N SER A 626 -10.06 -16.67 -31.13
CA SER A 626 -11.42 -16.59 -30.57
C SER A 626 -11.42 -16.07 -29.13
N TRP A 627 -10.71 -16.74 -28.22
CA TRP A 627 -10.63 -16.31 -26.82
C TRP A 627 -9.97 -14.94 -26.67
N GLY A 628 -8.96 -14.66 -27.50
CA GLY A 628 -8.34 -13.35 -27.60
C GLY A 628 -9.35 -12.23 -27.83
N CYS A 629 -10.24 -12.40 -28.81
CA CYS A 629 -11.26 -11.41 -29.16
C CYS A 629 -12.43 -11.35 -28.17
N PHE A 630 -12.95 -12.51 -27.73
CA PHE A 630 -14.17 -12.57 -26.91
C PHE A 630 -13.92 -12.30 -25.43
N CYS A 631 -12.72 -12.59 -24.92
CA CYS A 631 -12.41 -12.45 -23.50
C CYS A 631 -11.24 -11.49 -23.30
N PHE A 632 -10.05 -11.81 -23.84
CA PHE A 632 -8.82 -11.12 -23.46
C PHE A 632 -8.86 -9.63 -23.77
N LEU A 633 -9.25 -9.26 -24.99
CA LEU A 633 -9.33 -7.86 -25.42
C LEU A 633 -10.33 -7.08 -24.55
N PRO A 634 -11.61 -7.47 -24.44
CA PRO A 634 -12.59 -6.78 -23.60
C PRO A 634 -12.18 -6.66 -22.13
N THR A 635 -11.52 -7.67 -21.55
CA THR A 635 -11.20 -7.66 -20.11
C THR A 635 -9.91 -6.93 -19.78
N THR A 636 -8.96 -6.92 -20.71
CA THR A 636 -7.60 -6.41 -20.44
C THR A 636 -7.43 -4.98 -20.92
N TYR A 637 -7.95 -4.64 -22.10
CA TYR A 637 -7.75 -3.32 -22.71
C TYR A 637 -8.57 -2.23 -22.02
N THR A 638 -9.60 -2.63 -21.26
CA THR A 638 -10.47 -1.74 -20.48
C THR A 638 -10.06 -1.65 -19.00
N ILE A 639 -8.93 -2.25 -18.57
CA ILE A 639 -8.53 -2.28 -17.15
C ILE A 639 -8.44 -0.87 -16.55
N GLN A 640 -7.99 0.11 -17.33
CA GLN A 640 -7.89 1.52 -16.91
C GLN A 640 -9.29 2.08 -16.62
N GLY A 641 -10.25 1.89 -17.53
CA GLY A 641 -11.64 2.30 -17.37
C GLY A 641 -12.34 1.57 -16.22
N GLN A 642 -12.11 0.26 -16.09
CA GLN A 642 -12.62 -0.55 -14.97
C GLN A 642 -12.08 -0.09 -13.62
N TYR A 643 -10.78 0.19 -13.55
CA TYR A 643 -10.12 0.66 -12.33
C TYR A 643 -10.69 2.03 -11.94
N LEU A 644 -10.65 3.01 -12.84
CA LEU A 644 -11.14 4.36 -12.51
C LEU A 644 -12.65 4.38 -12.24
N GLY A 645 -13.44 3.55 -12.93
CA GLY A 645 -14.88 3.42 -12.68
C GLY A 645 -15.20 2.90 -11.29
N ARG A 646 -14.40 1.98 -10.75
CA ARG A 646 -14.59 1.37 -9.42
C ARG A 646 -13.83 2.07 -8.30
N TYR A 647 -12.75 2.77 -8.64
CA TYR A 647 -11.83 3.48 -7.74
C TYR A 647 -11.73 4.94 -8.24
N PRO A 648 -12.74 5.79 -7.96
CA PRO A 648 -12.75 7.16 -8.45
C PRO A 648 -11.55 7.94 -7.93
N SER A 649 -10.69 8.35 -8.85
CA SER A 649 -9.52 9.19 -8.58
C SER A 649 -9.21 10.00 -9.83
N SER A 650 -8.92 11.29 -9.69
CA SER A 650 -8.45 12.11 -10.79
C SER A 650 -7.05 12.63 -10.52
N ALA A 651 -6.21 12.61 -11.55
CA ALA A 651 -4.92 13.28 -11.52
C ALA A 651 -5.08 14.82 -11.59
N PRO A 652 -4.08 15.60 -11.18
CA PRO A 652 -4.08 17.05 -11.33
C PRO A 652 -4.23 17.48 -12.80
N THR A 653 -4.89 18.61 -13.06
CA THR A 653 -5.14 19.13 -14.42
C THR A 653 -3.90 19.21 -15.32
N PRO A 654 -2.71 19.64 -14.86
CA PRO A 654 -1.50 19.64 -15.69
C PRO A 654 -1.10 18.24 -16.17
N TYR A 655 -1.27 17.23 -15.32
CA TYR A 655 -1.00 15.83 -15.66
C TYR A 655 -1.97 15.33 -16.74
N LEU A 656 -3.26 15.64 -16.59
CA LEU A 656 -4.28 15.29 -17.58
C LEU A 656 -4.01 15.97 -18.93
N ALA A 657 -3.66 17.26 -18.92
CA ALA A 657 -3.33 18.02 -20.13
C ALA A 657 -2.11 17.43 -20.84
N PHE A 658 -1.07 17.03 -20.09
CA PHE A 658 0.10 16.36 -20.64
C PHE A 658 -0.27 15.04 -21.33
N PHE A 659 -0.98 14.14 -20.65
CA PHE A 659 -1.34 12.84 -21.22
C PHE A 659 -2.36 12.92 -22.35
N PHE A 660 -3.28 13.89 -22.31
CA PHE A 660 -4.15 14.20 -23.45
C PHE A 660 -3.33 14.61 -24.66
N THR A 661 -2.38 15.55 -24.49
CA THR A 661 -1.51 16.02 -25.57
C THR A 661 -0.66 14.88 -26.13
N LEU A 662 -0.09 14.05 -25.26
CA LEU A 662 0.70 12.88 -25.64
C LEU A 662 -0.14 11.86 -26.41
N GLY A 663 -1.36 11.56 -25.95
CA GLY A 663 -2.27 10.64 -26.63
C GLY A 663 -2.67 11.12 -28.02
N VAL A 664 -3.01 12.41 -28.15
CA VAL A 664 -3.35 13.03 -29.44
C VAL A 664 -2.13 13.07 -30.37
N ALA A 665 -0.95 13.45 -29.88
CA ALA A 665 0.28 13.44 -30.67
C ALA A 665 0.63 12.02 -31.16
N GLY A 666 0.53 11.02 -30.29
CA GLY A 666 0.71 9.61 -30.63
C GLY A 666 -0.28 9.14 -31.70
N TYR A 667 -1.55 9.50 -31.55
CA TYR A 667 -2.58 9.22 -32.56
C TYR A 667 -2.27 9.87 -33.91
N ILE A 668 -1.86 11.13 -33.93
CA ILE A 668 -1.46 11.84 -35.17
C ILE A 668 -0.31 11.11 -35.85
N ILE A 669 0.74 10.74 -35.11
CA ILE A 669 1.88 10.00 -35.67
C ILE A 669 1.41 8.65 -36.25
N PHE A 670 0.65 7.87 -35.47
CA PHE A 670 0.12 6.58 -35.90
C PHE A 670 -0.68 6.70 -37.20
N ARG A 671 -1.59 7.68 -37.26
CA ARG A 671 -2.45 7.95 -38.40
C ARG A 671 -1.67 8.42 -39.61
N CYS A 672 -0.72 9.35 -39.43
CA CYS A 672 0.16 9.85 -40.49
C CYS A 672 0.99 8.72 -41.11
N VAL A 673 1.64 7.89 -40.30
CA VAL A 673 2.48 6.79 -40.79
C VAL A 673 1.65 5.75 -41.55
N ASN A 674 0.47 5.38 -41.04
CA ASN A 674 -0.39 4.43 -41.74
C ASN A 674 -0.95 5.00 -43.05
N HIS A 675 -1.30 6.28 -43.07
CA HIS A 675 -1.74 6.96 -44.29
C HIS A 675 -0.61 6.99 -45.35
N GLN A 676 0.62 7.30 -44.95
CA GLN A 676 1.78 7.26 -45.84
C GLN A 676 2.02 5.85 -46.40
N LYS A 677 1.97 4.81 -45.56
CA LYS A 677 2.07 3.42 -46.01
C LYS A 677 1.00 3.08 -47.05
N GLU A 678 -0.24 3.55 -46.85
CA GLU A 678 -1.32 3.32 -47.81
C GLU A 678 -1.08 4.08 -49.13
N ILE A 679 -0.60 5.33 -49.10
CA ILE A 679 -0.25 6.08 -50.32
C ILE A 679 0.85 5.34 -51.10
N VAL A 680 1.91 4.91 -50.43
CA VAL A 680 3.02 4.14 -51.05
C VAL A 680 2.47 2.87 -51.70
N ARG A 681 1.58 2.14 -51.02
CA ARG A 681 0.98 0.92 -51.56
C ARG A 681 0.07 1.18 -52.76
N ARG A 682 -0.83 2.16 -52.66
CA ARG A 682 -1.77 2.51 -53.75
C ARG A 682 -1.06 3.01 -55.01
N THR A 683 0.05 3.71 -54.84
CA THR A 683 0.84 4.25 -55.96
C THR A 683 1.91 3.29 -56.46
N GLY A 684 2.04 2.09 -55.86
CA GLY A 684 3.12 1.15 -56.19
C GLY A 684 4.51 1.76 -55.98
N GLY A 685 4.64 2.63 -54.98
CA GLY A 685 5.86 3.39 -54.67
C GLY A 685 6.05 4.69 -55.46
N LYS A 686 5.12 5.06 -56.35
CA LYS A 686 5.18 6.30 -57.14
C LYS A 686 4.53 7.48 -56.41
N CYS A 687 5.08 7.85 -55.25
CA CYS A 687 4.60 8.99 -54.47
C CYS A 687 5.75 9.70 -53.77
N THR A 688 5.59 11.00 -53.51
CA THR A 688 6.53 11.78 -52.71
C THR A 688 6.09 11.78 -51.25
N ILE A 689 6.96 11.33 -50.35
CA ILE A 689 6.77 11.43 -48.90
C ILE A 689 7.74 12.50 -48.38
N TRP A 690 7.22 13.49 -47.63
CA TRP A 690 8.00 14.55 -46.95
C TRP A 690 8.90 15.44 -47.84
N ALA A 691 8.52 15.68 -49.09
CA ALA A 691 9.18 16.65 -49.98
C ALA A 691 10.71 16.48 -50.12
N VAL A 692 11.24 15.28 -49.92
CA VAL A 692 12.59 14.92 -50.41
C VAL A 692 12.42 14.50 -51.86
N GLY A 693 12.89 15.37 -52.76
CA GLY A 693 12.93 15.12 -54.19
C GLY A 693 13.69 13.84 -54.51
N GLY A 694 13.26 13.17 -55.58
CA GLY A 694 14.00 12.06 -56.13
C GLY A 694 15.38 12.52 -56.55
N ASP A 695 16.40 12.10 -55.81
CA ASP A 695 17.73 11.86 -56.33
C ASP A 695 18.44 10.81 -55.46
N GLY A 696 18.68 9.65 -56.06
CA GLY A 696 19.95 8.95 -55.87
C GLY A 696 20.21 8.21 -54.57
N LEU A 697 19.23 7.57 -53.93
CA LEU A 697 19.48 6.36 -53.12
C LEU A 697 18.25 5.46 -53.24
N GLY A 698 18.18 4.77 -54.37
CA GLY A 698 17.21 3.72 -54.63
C GLY A 698 17.41 2.56 -53.68
N THR A 699 16.95 2.71 -52.43
CA THR A 699 16.49 1.55 -51.69
C THR A 699 15.12 1.24 -52.28
N ARG A 700 15.10 0.48 -53.38
CA ARG A 700 13.92 -0.32 -53.71
C ARG A 700 13.68 -1.19 -52.49
N ILE A 701 12.79 -0.77 -51.60
CA ILE A 701 12.18 -1.66 -50.63
C ILE A 701 11.19 -2.49 -51.45
N THR A 702 11.73 -3.45 -52.20
CA THR A 702 10.98 -4.61 -52.65
C THR A 702 10.58 -5.35 -51.38
N TRP A 703 9.35 -5.13 -50.93
CA TRP A 703 8.67 -6.19 -50.18
C TRP A 703 8.60 -7.36 -51.14
N ALA A 704 9.41 -8.39 -50.91
CA ALA A 704 9.21 -9.68 -51.55
C ALA A 704 7.74 -10.06 -51.31
N ILE A 705 7.01 -10.23 -52.40
CA ILE A 705 5.59 -10.57 -52.43
C ILE A 705 5.35 -11.90 -51.71
#